data_AF-A0A4Q2A3X4-F1
#
_entry.id   AF-A0A4Q2A3X4-F1
#
_cell.length_a   1.000
_cell.length_b   1.000
_cell.length_c   1.000
_cell.angle_alpha   90.00
_cell.angle_beta   90.00
_cell.angle_gamma   90.00
#
_symmetry.space_group_name_H-M   'P 1'
#
loop_
_entity.id
_entity.type
_entity.pdbx_description
1 polymer ?
#
loop_
_entity_poly.entity_id
_entity_poly.type
_entity_poly.pdbx_seq_one_letter_code
_entity_poly.pdbx_strand_id
1 'polypeptide(L)'
;MEPKHQRFAIKKFTVGVASVLIGTTFAINMGTKVVSADETTAQTTEVVGDSLAETSSEKNEATSEETSVATASENEVVAPEVTAQETQAKKEETSDAKQTQSPEETNSNESATETKISDQDQNKTETSTAPQATETASAFRSASETTVAPTTAETTAPEETATSETKNPQWPAAADAAVTNDNGIYTPQISYNRKFWTFQANPGMITDEVAKSNTIPFSMAEQRTGGTVVTSKDYKIRLQLDNRLVDSVSEVSLTQRDDTNKTIYFTRVLDDAGNKTNIWEATLLDIFNEPVVGYAYLAENGRIVLNDTVENVLNKISDVEQNPLLYNAYVYDASSRTALLATNNEGYIVGPNDPLSEKQVTPTYSENKNDTKFIGSHNVISYDKTIGENGALVVFYQASKKGSWTDGTGLVFNYGIDPALLPYLEKTGDAYTVELNKVKNGDQYGFVQDKTNKLWIPLNSTDTTKVADLTLDANGTGSYAPADINDKILFGGFASGARPVALLLVYRLNQKPDEIYASLKKDGKAGGSLLFNNYFTDTNGVVQNYSMASNLIAFDDSDGDGIPDLKEEADLTNPLVSMPNISNVYVSENKVHGELVFNQAEGTKQEVTVTDEKGTVYGSTTVTPERFDGVAKAQKFDIPLTKTLPAAGTKLIVSVSTIASSGDSMSNNLPQKNEVTLKEGAIAKTDLKYYTGVTVGDDAKNAIANTASFPENATYAWVTKPDTTKAQTTSGQVKVTFPDELDPTYTHELLVTVPATVTDIDLTKSTIEVNKPSLHVNQDIDTVNDMLTRDYVENKLIKKLTLADGTVFEGQELKDVLNALVAGYSWSDDPDTTTAGKDIDARLRAKLNNKRNISWAMKIDVVGAQAKADLQTPWGTEINVSDVIANTDELKQFDTADKKVSYAWKEKPNFKPGVSVDHHVSGVVLVTYPDGTTQDVPVTITVGDSQADAFAAKEATTQKITVHYGQTVNPNAGLVDPTGNNVKSSAFVTPVDTTVASNSEHPATVTFTDGSTAPVDILVEVIVATPKSDATTPWGKVPEAKSLIANTNALAQFDQSDKPVSYAWKQQPNVKPEVGATDRNATGIVTVTYPDGTTQDVEVNVLVDKSDADTYTPNGQEVKTPVGGTPDATAGIANLGELPAGTTATWKEPVDTKTPGHKEGTVVVTYPDGTTEEVTVPVKVGTDADIYTPNGQEVKTPVGGTPDATAGIANLGELPAGTTATWKEPVDTKTPGHKEGTVVVTYP
;
A
#
# COMPACT_ATOMS: atom_id res chain seq x y z
N MET A 1 -53.27 49.67 -46.10
CA MET A 1 -51.82 49.96 -45.94
C MET A 1 -51.64 50.70 -44.62
N GLU A 2 -50.72 50.25 -43.76
CA GLU A 2 -50.04 51.04 -42.69
C GLU A 2 -50.87 51.77 -41.59
N PRO A 3 -50.28 52.22 -40.46
CA PRO A 3 -48.85 52.27 -40.06
C PRO A 3 -48.41 51.32 -38.91
N LYS A 4 -47.21 51.56 -38.33
CA LYS A 4 -46.36 50.67 -37.48
C LYS A 4 -45.62 51.53 -36.40
N HIS A 5 -44.71 51.13 -35.50
CA HIS A 5 -43.95 49.89 -35.14
C HIS A 5 -43.34 50.03 -33.69
N GLN A 6 -42.40 49.15 -33.28
CA GLN A 6 -41.45 49.21 -32.13
C GLN A 6 -42.03 48.80 -30.74
N ARG A 7 -41.54 47.84 -29.92
CA ARG A 7 -40.22 47.17 -29.63
C ARG A 7 -39.28 47.98 -28.71
N PHE A 8 -38.48 47.43 -27.76
CA PHE A 8 -38.17 46.09 -27.17
C PHE A 8 -37.26 46.31 -25.92
N ALA A 9 -36.83 45.37 -25.04
CA ALA A 9 -37.32 44.09 -24.48
C ALA A 9 -36.27 43.51 -23.45
N ILE A 10 -36.60 42.46 -22.66
CA ILE A 10 -35.65 41.61 -21.84
C ILE A 10 -35.01 42.33 -20.60
N LYS A 11 -34.53 41.71 -19.49
CA LYS A 11 -34.33 40.29 -19.04
C LYS A 11 -35.11 39.93 -17.74
N LYS A 12 -34.44 39.65 -16.60
CA LYS A 12 -34.99 39.21 -15.28
C LYS A 12 -34.08 39.59 -14.09
N PHE A 13 -34.63 39.56 -12.87
CA PHE A 13 -33.98 39.89 -11.57
C PHE A 13 -34.35 38.87 -10.46
N THR A 14 -33.93 39.15 -9.22
CA THR A 14 -33.77 38.25 -8.05
C THR A 14 -35.02 38.02 -7.15
N VAL A 15 -34.84 37.18 -6.12
CA VAL A 15 -35.71 36.76 -4.99
C VAL A 15 -36.36 37.93 -4.20
N GLY A 16 -37.54 37.69 -3.59
CA GLY A 16 -38.14 38.55 -2.54
C GLY A 16 -39.31 37.86 -1.80
N VAL A 17 -39.37 37.94 -0.46
CA VAL A 17 -40.18 37.06 0.42
C VAL A 17 -41.20 37.85 1.28
N ALA A 18 -42.24 37.14 1.79
CA ALA A 18 -42.80 37.22 3.16
C ALA A 18 -44.09 38.01 3.52
N SER A 19 -44.74 37.50 4.59
CA SER A 19 -45.43 38.19 5.70
C SER A 19 -46.93 38.61 5.68
N VAL A 20 -47.73 37.84 6.45
CA VAL A 20 -48.42 38.22 7.72
C VAL A 20 -49.39 39.44 7.81
N LEU A 21 -50.64 39.13 8.18
CA LEU A 21 -51.67 39.88 8.96
C LEU A 21 -51.89 41.42 8.80
N ILE A 22 -53.01 41.75 8.15
CA ILE A 22 -54.09 42.71 8.53
C ILE A 22 -53.69 44.03 9.25
N GLY A 23 -53.88 45.16 8.56
CA GLY A 23 -54.03 46.52 9.12
C GLY A 23 -54.37 47.53 8.00
N THR A 24 -55.17 48.57 8.26
CA THR A 24 -55.77 49.40 7.18
C THR A 24 -55.49 50.92 7.26
N THR A 25 -55.40 51.53 6.06
CA THR A 25 -55.64 52.96 5.73
C THR A 25 -54.46 53.95 5.75
N PHE A 26 -54.12 54.47 4.54
CA PHE A 26 -53.59 55.80 4.12
C PHE A 26 -53.13 56.83 5.20
N ALA A 27 -52.09 57.68 5.01
CA ALA A 27 -51.63 58.30 3.74
C ALA A 27 -50.19 58.95 3.76
N ILE A 28 -49.53 58.96 2.59
CA ILE A 28 -48.65 60.03 2.01
C ILE A 28 -47.23 60.34 2.61
N ASN A 29 -46.23 60.14 1.74
CA ASN A 29 -44.89 60.77 1.56
C ASN A 29 -43.68 60.58 2.51
N MET A 30 -42.62 60.04 1.88
CA MET A 30 -41.22 60.52 1.84
C MET A 30 -40.37 60.64 3.13
N GLY A 31 -39.45 59.67 3.28
CA GLY A 31 -38.06 59.91 2.86
C GLY A 31 -37.09 60.55 3.86
N THR A 32 -36.22 59.69 4.43
CA THR A 32 -34.84 59.94 4.93
C THR A 32 -34.56 61.15 5.85
N LYS A 33 -33.99 60.90 7.05
CA LYS A 33 -32.68 61.46 7.52
C LYS A 33 -32.39 61.27 9.03
N VAL A 34 -31.15 61.66 9.36
CA VAL A 34 -30.51 62.08 10.63
C VAL A 34 -30.01 61.03 11.63
N VAL A 35 -28.74 61.22 11.99
CA VAL A 35 -27.95 60.63 13.09
C VAL A 35 -27.95 61.62 14.28
N SER A 36 -27.38 61.25 15.44
CA SER A 36 -27.24 62.15 16.60
C SER A 36 -26.08 63.19 16.46
N ALA A 37 -25.85 64.00 17.51
CA ALA A 37 -25.13 65.28 17.48
C ALA A 37 -23.76 65.31 18.21
N ASP A 38 -23.24 66.54 18.41
CA ASP A 38 -21.85 66.93 18.71
C ASP A 38 -21.26 66.66 20.12
N GLU A 39 -19.92 66.72 20.16
CA GLU A 39 -18.99 67.14 21.23
C GLU A 39 -19.26 66.90 22.74
N THR A 40 -18.40 66.03 23.31
CA THR A 40 -17.61 66.21 24.56
C THR A 40 -18.26 66.07 25.96
N THR A 41 -17.51 65.36 26.83
CA THR A 41 -17.35 65.54 28.31
C THR A 41 -18.05 64.56 29.31
N ALA A 42 -17.27 63.54 29.71
CA ALA A 42 -17.01 63.08 31.10
C ALA A 42 -18.04 62.32 32.00
N GLN A 43 -17.53 61.21 32.58
CA GLN A 43 -17.74 60.70 33.97
C GLN A 43 -19.16 60.20 34.37
N THR A 44 -19.38 59.21 35.26
CA THR A 44 -18.55 58.29 36.10
C THR A 44 -19.47 57.16 36.62
N THR A 45 -19.08 55.88 36.79
CA THR A 45 -17.83 55.17 36.45
C THR A 45 -18.16 53.71 35.99
N GLU A 46 -17.65 52.52 36.40
CA GLU A 46 -16.70 52.03 37.43
C GLU A 46 -16.10 50.65 37.01
N VAL A 47 -15.34 49.98 37.89
CA VAL A 47 -14.38 48.88 37.63
C VAL A 47 -14.54 47.78 38.71
N VAL A 48 -14.27 46.46 38.55
CA VAL A 48 -13.65 45.57 37.52
C VAL A 48 -14.68 44.63 36.86
N GLY A 49 -14.37 43.87 35.79
CA GLY A 49 -13.13 43.76 35.00
C GLY A 49 -12.56 42.33 34.89
N ASP A 50 -11.80 41.97 33.84
CA ASP A 50 -11.37 42.83 32.72
C ASP A 50 -10.99 42.08 31.43
N SER A 51 -11.15 42.78 30.28
CA SER A 51 -10.36 42.75 29.01
C SER A 51 -10.08 41.42 28.24
N LEU A 52 -10.10 41.27 26.90
CA LEU A 52 -9.91 42.13 25.70
C LEU A 52 -8.47 42.68 25.48
N ALA A 53 -7.92 42.88 24.27
CA ALA A 53 -8.18 42.33 22.92
C ALA A 53 -6.81 41.98 22.24
N GLU A 54 -6.21 42.53 21.17
CA GLU A 54 -6.50 43.41 20.00
C GLU A 54 -5.22 43.36 19.10
N THR A 55 -5.13 43.30 17.76
CA THR A 55 -6.05 43.05 16.61
C THR A 55 -5.25 42.73 15.30
N SER A 56 -5.97 42.27 14.26
CA SER A 56 -5.79 42.57 12.81
C SER A 56 -4.64 42.01 11.92
N SER A 57 -5.10 41.38 10.82
CA SER A 57 -4.64 41.44 9.41
C SER A 57 -3.31 40.83 8.91
N GLU A 58 -3.48 39.72 8.18
CA GLU A 58 -2.86 39.38 6.87
C GLU A 58 -1.33 39.49 6.66
N LYS A 59 -0.61 38.35 6.78
CA LYS A 59 0.00 37.68 5.60
C LYS A 59 0.52 36.25 5.84
N ASN A 60 0.45 35.45 4.76
CA ASN A 60 1.20 34.22 4.43
C ASN A 60 1.17 32.97 5.36
N GLU A 61 0.98 31.82 4.68
CA GLU A 61 1.60 30.49 4.88
C GLU A 61 1.48 29.68 6.20
N ALA A 62 0.74 28.56 6.07
CA ALA A 62 1.13 27.18 6.42
C ALA A 62 1.06 26.61 7.88
N THR A 63 0.32 25.48 7.96
CA THR A 63 0.52 24.25 8.78
C THR A 63 0.18 24.11 10.29
N SER A 64 -0.50 22.98 10.58
CA SER A 64 -0.39 22.00 11.70
C SER A 64 -0.78 22.30 13.17
N GLU A 65 -1.81 21.54 13.64
CA GLU A 65 -1.83 20.64 14.85
C GLU A 65 -1.86 21.26 16.30
N GLU A 66 -2.56 20.77 17.35
CA GLU A 66 -3.25 19.50 17.68
C GLU A 66 -4.03 19.49 19.06
N THR A 67 -4.71 18.35 19.35
CA THR A 67 -5.08 17.67 20.66
C THR A 67 -6.13 18.19 21.70
N SER A 68 -6.54 17.29 22.63
CA SER A 68 -7.93 17.14 23.16
C SER A 68 -8.07 16.51 24.59
N VAL A 69 -9.26 15.97 24.98
CA VAL A 69 -9.68 15.53 26.35
C VAL A 69 -10.57 14.25 26.30
N ALA A 70 -10.71 13.46 27.40
CA ALA A 70 -11.23 12.08 27.38
C ALA A 70 -12.34 11.67 28.42
N THR A 71 -13.15 10.65 28.08
CA THR A 71 -13.92 9.71 28.96
C THR A 71 -14.35 8.47 28.14
N ALA A 72 -14.74 7.32 28.72
CA ALA A 72 -14.90 6.05 27.97
C ALA A 72 -16.06 5.12 28.41
N SER A 73 -16.60 4.33 27.45
CA SER A 73 -17.28 3.02 27.65
C SER A 73 -17.65 2.32 26.32
N GLU A 74 -17.14 1.09 26.12
CA GLU A 74 -17.45 0.04 25.12
C GLU A 74 -17.53 0.32 23.59
N ASN A 75 -16.95 -0.63 22.84
CA ASN A 75 -16.75 -0.73 21.38
C ASN A 75 -15.74 0.24 20.71
N GLU A 76 -15.12 -0.30 19.65
CA GLU A 76 -14.08 0.26 18.76
C GLU A 76 -12.62 0.44 19.28
N VAL A 77 -11.69 -0.13 18.49
CA VAL A 77 -10.33 0.35 18.12
C VAL A 77 -9.20 0.51 19.20
N VAL A 78 -8.25 -0.44 19.14
CA VAL A 78 -6.75 -0.34 19.13
C VAL A 78 -5.95 0.33 20.29
N ALA A 79 -4.72 -0.17 20.50
CA ALA A 79 -3.73 0.14 21.55
C ALA A 79 -3.00 1.51 21.42
N PRO A 80 -2.23 1.93 22.46
CA PRO A 80 -0.74 1.88 22.45
C PRO A 80 -0.13 1.02 23.61
N GLU A 81 1.12 0.56 23.65
CA GLU A 81 2.46 1.22 23.52
C GLU A 81 2.83 2.11 24.74
N VAL A 82 4.06 2.30 25.27
CA VAL A 82 5.50 1.99 24.94
C VAL A 82 6.26 1.83 26.31
N THR A 83 7.49 1.35 26.57
CA THR A 83 8.63 0.68 25.88
C THR A 83 9.49 -0.04 26.96
N ALA A 84 10.23 -1.14 26.67
CA ALA A 84 11.45 -1.52 27.44
C ALA A 84 12.35 -2.61 26.80
N GLN A 85 13.64 -2.29 26.68
CA GLN A 85 14.85 -3.12 26.88
C GLN A 85 15.00 -4.54 26.30
N GLU A 86 15.90 -4.64 25.32
CA GLU A 86 17.21 -5.32 25.43
C GLU A 86 17.39 -6.58 26.33
N THR A 87 17.75 -7.68 25.65
CA THR A 87 19.02 -8.41 25.84
C THR A 87 19.38 -8.99 27.23
N GLN A 88 19.27 -10.33 27.40
CA GLN A 88 20.48 -11.20 27.44
C GLN A 88 20.20 -12.73 27.52
N ALA A 89 20.76 -13.44 26.53
CA ALA A 89 21.61 -14.64 26.62
C ALA A 89 21.17 -15.97 27.28
N LYS A 90 21.41 -17.06 26.50
CA LYS A 90 21.81 -18.43 26.93
C LYS A 90 20.72 -19.30 27.61
N LYS A 91 20.69 -20.64 27.44
CA LYS A 91 21.72 -21.61 27.01
C LYS A 91 21.06 -22.93 26.54
N GLU A 92 21.76 -23.69 25.68
CA GLU A 92 21.64 -25.16 25.45
C GLU A 92 20.26 -25.86 25.41
N GLU A 93 19.97 -26.54 24.29
CA GLU A 93 19.96 -28.00 24.33
C GLU A 93 20.34 -28.61 22.96
N THR A 94 20.87 -29.84 22.96
CA THR A 94 21.40 -30.55 21.78
C THR A 94 21.20 -32.05 21.90
N SER A 95 20.55 -32.71 20.93
CA SER A 95 20.97 -34.02 20.39
C SER A 95 20.02 -34.55 19.30
N ASP A 96 20.62 -34.88 18.17
CA ASP A 96 20.34 -35.94 17.17
C ASP A 96 19.10 -36.86 17.35
N ALA A 97 18.24 -37.08 16.35
CA ALA A 97 18.45 -37.70 15.02
C ALA A 97 18.46 -39.26 15.06
N LYS A 98 18.57 -40.04 13.98
CA LYS A 98 18.66 -39.86 12.50
C LYS A 98 18.11 -41.17 11.85
N GLN A 99 17.71 -41.31 10.58
CA GLN A 99 17.70 -40.45 9.38
C GLN A 99 16.25 -40.52 8.79
N THR A 100 15.83 -40.68 7.53
CA THR A 100 16.38 -40.87 6.16
C THR A 100 15.22 -40.55 5.17
N GLN A 101 15.41 -40.06 3.94
CA GLN A 101 16.64 -39.70 3.21
C GLN A 101 16.38 -38.45 2.33
N SER A 102 17.23 -37.43 2.47
CA SER A 102 17.37 -36.23 1.62
C SER A 102 18.05 -36.58 0.27
N PRO A 103 18.33 -35.65 -0.68
CA PRO A 103 18.34 -34.16 -0.59
C PRO A 103 17.64 -33.41 -1.76
N GLU A 104 17.71 -32.07 -1.95
CA GLU A 104 18.33 -30.93 -1.21
C GLU A 104 17.34 -29.72 -1.33
N GLU A 105 17.11 -28.92 -0.28
CA GLU A 105 17.52 -27.49 -0.12
C GLU A 105 16.86 -26.45 -1.08
N THR A 106 15.90 -25.63 -0.60
CA THR A 106 16.01 -24.24 -0.04
C THR A 106 16.25 -23.12 -1.08
N ASN A 107 15.73 -21.89 -0.98
CA ASN A 107 14.81 -21.26 0.01
C ASN A 107 14.00 -20.12 -0.66
N SER A 108 13.27 -19.33 0.14
CA SER A 108 12.85 -17.91 -0.03
C SER A 108 13.15 -17.19 -1.38
N ASN A 109 12.25 -16.36 -1.94
CA ASN A 109 11.53 -15.30 -1.25
C ASN A 109 10.27 -14.77 -2.01
N GLU A 110 9.73 -13.63 -1.59
CA GLU A 110 8.55 -12.94 -2.16
C GLU A 110 8.80 -12.24 -3.52
N SER A 111 7.71 -11.99 -4.27
CA SER A 111 7.43 -10.84 -5.18
C SER A 111 8.43 -10.45 -6.30
N ALA A 112 8.02 -10.15 -7.54
CA ALA A 112 6.68 -10.09 -8.14
C ALA A 112 6.73 -10.16 -9.69
N THR A 113 5.56 -9.95 -10.32
CA THR A 113 5.30 -9.47 -11.70
C THR A 113 6.25 -8.33 -12.17
N GLU A 114 6.52 -8.07 -13.46
CA GLU A 114 6.04 -8.62 -14.74
C GLU A 114 7.03 -8.23 -15.88
N THR A 115 7.39 -9.14 -16.80
CA THR A 115 6.88 -9.21 -18.19
C THR A 115 7.14 -8.02 -19.13
N LYS A 116 8.11 -8.27 -20.03
CA LYS A 116 8.35 -7.77 -21.40
C LYS A 116 8.71 -6.27 -21.70
N ILE A 117 9.73 -5.94 -22.54
CA ILE A 117 9.85 -6.16 -24.02
C ILE A 117 8.90 -5.19 -24.80
N SER A 118 9.27 -4.31 -25.78
CA SER A 118 10.37 -4.31 -26.82
C SER A 118 10.07 -3.26 -28.03
N ASP A 119 10.74 -2.94 -29.20
CA ASP A 119 12.02 -2.26 -29.72
C ASP A 119 11.69 -0.93 -30.50
N GLN A 120 12.74 -0.12 -30.81
CA GLN A 120 13.26 0.24 -32.19
C GLN A 120 12.33 0.07 -33.42
N ASP A 121 12.24 1.10 -34.27
CA ASP A 121 12.40 1.15 -35.73
C ASP A 121 11.88 2.46 -36.42
N GLN A 122 12.53 2.85 -37.53
CA GLN A 122 12.05 3.65 -38.68
C GLN A 122 12.24 5.18 -38.75
N ASN A 123 12.17 5.65 -40.01
CA ASN A 123 13.04 6.66 -40.63
C ASN A 123 12.42 7.24 -41.94
N LYS A 124 12.59 8.55 -42.25
CA LYS A 124 12.18 9.24 -43.52
C LYS A 124 12.98 10.55 -43.76
N THR A 125 13.20 11.15 -44.96
CA THR A 125 13.26 10.82 -46.42
C THR A 125 13.79 12.10 -47.18
N GLU A 126 14.02 12.05 -48.51
CA GLU A 126 14.18 13.18 -49.50
C GLU A 126 15.56 13.90 -49.67
N THR A 127 16.07 14.27 -50.88
CA THR A 127 15.74 13.92 -52.30
C THR A 127 16.93 14.15 -53.30
N SER A 128 16.84 13.59 -54.53
CA SER A 128 17.60 13.93 -55.79
C SER A 128 19.06 13.41 -55.94
N THR A 129 19.64 12.99 -57.10
CA THR A 129 19.21 12.81 -58.52
C THR A 129 20.04 11.72 -59.28
N ALA A 130 19.68 11.32 -60.51
CA ALA A 130 20.23 10.18 -61.34
C ALA A 130 21.25 10.63 -62.46
N PRO A 131 21.65 9.87 -63.55
CA PRO A 131 21.12 8.61 -64.18
C PRO A 131 22.08 7.56 -64.89
N GLN A 132 21.53 6.36 -65.22
CA GLN A 132 21.83 5.41 -66.36
C GLN A 132 23.26 4.81 -66.57
N ALA A 133 23.58 3.78 -67.40
CA ALA A 133 22.99 2.50 -67.93
C ALA A 133 24.10 1.86 -68.87
N THR A 134 24.21 0.58 -69.31
CA THR A 134 23.30 -0.39 -70.01
C THR A 134 23.94 -1.81 -70.21
N GLU A 135 23.10 -2.87 -70.35
CA GLU A 135 23.34 -4.19 -71.04
C GLU A 135 24.41 -5.20 -70.51
N THR A 136 24.40 -6.52 -70.79
CA THR A 136 23.65 -7.40 -71.75
C THR A 136 23.26 -8.81 -71.15
N ALA A 137 22.59 -9.69 -71.92
CA ALA A 137 22.00 -11.01 -71.54
C ALA A 137 22.99 -12.23 -71.61
N SER A 138 22.72 -13.50 -71.23
CA SER A 138 21.54 -14.39 -71.45
C SER A 138 21.40 -15.62 -70.50
N ALA A 139 20.27 -16.35 -70.64
CA ALA A 139 19.71 -17.48 -69.86
C ALA A 139 20.47 -18.86 -69.92
N PHE A 140 20.05 -20.02 -69.37
CA PHE A 140 18.70 -20.60 -69.12
C PHE A 140 18.70 -21.89 -68.24
N ARG A 141 17.54 -22.23 -67.62
CA ARG A 141 17.04 -23.56 -67.10
C ARG A 141 17.67 -24.11 -65.80
N SER A 142 16.92 -24.46 -64.73
CA SER A 142 15.83 -25.47 -64.49
C SER A 142 16.40 -26.83 -64.00
N ALA A 143 15.81 -27.58 -63.04
CA ALA A 143 14.49 -27.49 -62.39
C ALA A 143 14.41 -28.16 -60.98
N SER A 144 13.29 -27.89 -60.29
CA SER A 144 12.45 -28.80 -59.47
C SER A 144 12.90 -29.45 -58.13
N GLU A 145 12.30 -28.92 -57.04
CA GLU A 145 11.32 -29.60 -56.15
C GLU A 145 11.72 -30.73 -55.16
N THR A 146 11.46 -30.45 -53.86
CA THR A 146 10.87 -31.29 -52.78
C THR A 146 11.20 -32.79 -52.69
N THR A 147 11.51 -33.38 -51.52
CA THR A 147 10.53 -33.62 -50.43
C THR A 147 11.12 -34.08 -49.07
N VAL A 148 10.44 -33.70 -47.97
CA VAL A 148 10.12 -34.50 -46.75
C VAL A 148 11.25 -35.10 -45.87
N ALA A 149 11.45 -34.44 -44.72
CA ALA A 149 11.54 -34.93 -43.32
C ALA A 149 12.65 -35.94 -42.84
N PRO A 150 13.00 -35.94 -41.53
CA PRO A 150 14.19 -36.65 -41.01
C PRO A 150 13.90 -37.83 -40.06
N THR A 151 14.89 -38.76 -39.91
CA THR A 151 15.02 -39.63 -38.72
C THR A 151 16.49 -39.98 -38.41
N THR A 152 17.00 -39.41 -37.32
CA THR A 152 17.94 -39.93 -36.28
C THR A 152 18.95 -41.07 -36.58
N ALA A 153 20.26 -40.83 -36.37
CA ALA A 153 21.12 -41.59 -35.41
C ALA A 153 22.59 -41.06 -35.34
N GLU A 154 22.98 -40.58 -34.14
CA GLU A 154 24.25 -40.67 -33.38
C GLU A 154 25.58 -41.07 -34.09
N THR A 155 26.76 -40.53 -33.69
CA THR A 155 27.38 -40.81 -32.38
C THR A 155 28.41 -39.77 -31.90
N THR A 156 28.18 -39.29 -30.68
CA THR A 156 28.98 -38.52 -29.69
C THR A 156 30.49 -38.23 -29.86
N ALA A 157 30.85 -36.99 -29.50
CA ALA A 157 32.02 -36.63 -28.67
C ALA A 157 31.49 -35.68 -27.53
N PRO A 158 32.24 -35.42 -26.43
CA PRO A 158 31.63 -35.28 -25.10
C PRO A 158 30.82 -34.00 -24.85
N GLU A 159 29.85 -34.13 -23.95
CA GLU A 159 29.10 -33.02 -23.36
C GLU A 159 29.96 -32.26 -22.35
N GLU A 160 30.23 -30.99 -22.61
CA GLU A 160 29.98 -29.98 -21.57
C GLU A 160 28.47 -29.69 -21.59
N THR A 161 27.82 -29.69 -20.43
CA THR A 161 26.41 -29.31 -20.32
C THR A 161 26.26 -27.82 -20.57
N ALA A 162 26.02 -27.46 -21.83
CA ALA A 162 25.70 -26.10 -22.25
C ALA A 162 24.30 -25.68 -21.75
N THR A 163 24.19 -25.40 -20.45
CA THR A 163 23.21 -24.45 -19.93
C THR A 163 23.49 -23.11 -20.59
N SER A 164 22.71 -22.79 -21.63
CA SER A 164 22.85 -21.55 -22.37
C SER A 164 22.33 -20.37 -21.56
N GLU A 165 23.13 -19.92 -20.58
CA GLU A 165 22.99 -18.59 -20.01
C GLU A 165 23.39 -17.57 -21.09
N THR A 166 22.44 -17.27 -21.97
CA THR A 166 22.45 -16.03 -22.72
C THR A 166 22.42 -14.90 -21.70
N LYS A 167 23.56 -14.25 -21.46
CA LYS A 167 23.63 -12.96 -20.78
C LYS A 167 22.67 -12.00 -21.51
N ASN A 168 21.52 -11.74 -20.90
CA ASN A 168 20.52 -10.78 -21.37
C ASN A 168 20.20 -9.80 -20.22
N PRO A 169 21.15 -8.91 -19.87
CA PRO A 169 20.95 -7.79 -18.94
C PRO A 169 20.21 -6.64 -19.66
N GLN A 170 19.72 -5.57 -19.03
CA GLN A 170 19.51 -5.15 -17.62
C GLN A 170 18.32 -4.16 -17.68
N TRP A 171 17.85 -3.42 -16.68
CA TRP A 171 18.02 -3.28 -15.23
C TRP A 171 17.80 -4.59 -14.40
N PRO A 172 18.07 -4.63 -13.07
CA PRO A 172 18.86 -3.70 -12.26
C PRO A 172 20.33 -3.67 -12.67
N ALA A 173 20.80 -2.52 -13.13
CA ALA A 173 22.23 -2.28 -13.27
C ALA A 173 22.85 -2.18 -11.88
N ALA A 174 23.93 -2.91 -11.64
CA ALA A 174 24.42 -3.23 -10.30
C ALA A 174 25.26 -2.10 -9.66
N ALA A 175 24.86 -0.85 -9.88
CA ALA A 175 25.54 0.36 -9.39
C ALA A 175 25.55 0.48 -7.85
N ASP A 176 24.71 -0.28 -7.16
CA ASP A 176 24.71 -0.48 -5.70
C ASP A 176 25.60 -1.65 -5.24
N ALA A 177 25.97 -2.53 -6.15
CA ALA A 177 26.92 -3.62 -5.94
C ALA A 177 28.34 -3.30 -6.43
N ALA A 178 28.54 -2.22 -7.18
CA ALA A 178 29.86 -1.70 -7.56
C ALA A 178 30.78 -1.60 -6.34
N VAL A 179 32.06 -2.00 -6.49
CA VAL A 179 33.08 -1.77 -5.46
C VAL A 179 33.83 -0.50 -5.80
N THR A 180 33.70 0.50 -4.92
CA THR A 180 34.45 1.74 -5.07
C THR A 180 35.94 1.51 -4.93
N ASN A 181 36.66 2.16 -5.84
CA ASN A 181 38.06 2.47 -5.73
C ASN A 181 38.26 3.53 -4.62
N ASP A 182 38.07 3.14 -3.36
CA ASP A 182 38.15 4.02 -2.17
C ASP A 182 39.54 4.70 -2.05
N ASN A 183 40.58 4.04 -2.58
CA ASN A 183 41.97 4.51 -2.59
C ASN A 183 42.21 5.63 -3.63
N GLY A 184 41.38 5.71 -4.68
CA GLY A 184 41.39 6.73 -5.72
C GLY A 184 42.47 6.58 -6.81
N ILE A 185 43.17 5.45 -6.91
CA ILE A 185 44.17 5.20 -7.95
C ILE A 185 43.52 4.58 -9.17
N TYR A 186 43.48 5.29 -10.30
CA TYR A 186 42.88 4.79 -11.54
C TYR A 186 43.77 5.09 -12.75
N THR A 187 43.79 4.17 -13.71
CA THR A 187 44.43 4.40 -15.00
C THR A 187 43.43 4.99 -15.99
N PRO A 188 43.64 6.22 -16.50
CA PRO A 188 42.80 6.77 -17.56
C PRO A 188 43.02 6.01 -18.86
N GLN A 189 42.03 6.06 -19.77
CA GLN A 189 41.98 5.28 -21.02
C GLN A 189 43.37 4.99 -21.62
N ILE A 190 43.63 3.71 -21.86
CA ILE A 190 44.92 3.27 -22.39
C ILE A 190 45.00 3.51 -23.91
N SER A 191 46.16 3.99 -24.33
CA SER A 191 46.51 4.19 -25.74
C SER A 191 47.88 3.61 -26.06
N TYR A 192 48.09 3.28 -27.33
CA TYR A 192 49.38 2.85 -27.84
C TYR A 192 50.01 3.92 -28.74
N ASN A 193 51.29 4.21 -28.49
CA ASN A 193 52.18 4.75 -29.51
C ASN A 193 53.55 4.07 -29.41
N ARG A 194 54.25 4.00 -30.54
CA ARG A 194 55.51 3.24 -30.68
C ARG A 194 56.74 3.95 -30.10
N LYS A 195 56.60 5.06 -29.36
CA LYS A 195 57.74 5.88 -28.91
C LYS A 195 58.34 5.42 -27.59
N PHE A 196 57.57 4.74 -26.75
CA PHE A 196 57.95 4.31 -25.39
C PHE A 196 58.06 2.79 -25.30
N TRP A 197 58.97 2.30 -24.43
CA TRP A 197 59.19 0.87 -24.16
C TRP A 197 58.96 0.50 -22.69
N THR A 198 59.29 1.40 -21.76
CA THR A 198 58.94 1.29 -20.33
C THR A 198 59.04 2.65 -19.66
N PHE A 199 58.25 2.85 -18.61
CA PHE A 199 58.40 3.91 -17.62
C PHE A 199 58.26 3.28 -16.23
N GLN A 200 59.08 3.73 -15.29
CA GLN A 200 59.22 3.16 -13.95
C GLN A 200 59.31 4.29 -12.92
N ALA A 201 58.39 4.34 -11.96
CA ALA A 201 58.55 5.17 -10.77
C ALA A 201 58.97 4.26 -9.62
N ASN A 202 60.02 4.66 -8.90
CA ASN A 202 60.58 3.89 -7.80
C ASN A 202 60.47 4.74 -6.53
N PRO A 203 59.38 4.64 -5.73
CA PRO A 203 59.34 5.23 -4.41
C PRO A 203 60.36 4.52 -3.49
N GLY A 204 60.97 5.27 -2.58
CA GLY A 204 61.81 4.70 -1.54
C GLY A 204 60.97 4.06 -0.43
N MET A 205 61.49 2.98 0.15
CA MET A 205 60.92 2.38 1.36
C MET A 205 60.81 3.41 2.49
N ILE A 206 59.75 3.34 3.29
CA ILE A 206 59.60 4.14 4.51
C ILE A 206 60.43 3.48 5.61
N THR A 207 61.75 3.65 5.51
CA THR A 207 62.70 3.20 6.54
C THR A 207 62.61 4.07 7.79
N ASP A 208 63.28 3.62 8.84
CA ASP A 208 63.44 4.31 10.12
C ASP A 208 63.96 5.76 10.00
N GLU A 209 64.69 6.09 8.91
CA GLU A 209 65.15 7.45 8.60
C GLU A 209 64.09 8.27 7.84
N VAL A 210 63.43 7.66 6.85
CA VAL A 210 62.37 8.31 6.05
C VAL A 210 61.15 8.64 6.92
N ALA A 211 60.75 7.72 7.81
CA ALA A 211 59.65 7.89 8.75
C ALA A 211 59.79 9.16 9.63
N LYS A 212 61.01 9.42 10.11
CA LYS A 212 61.35 10.56 10.97
C LYS A 212 61.55 11.87 10.19
N SER A 213 61.65 11.79 8.86
CA SER A 213 61.68 12.95 7.95
C SER A 213 60.26 13.43 7.59
N ASN A 214 60.14 14.52 6.83
CA ASN A 214 58.89 14.92 6.17
C ASN A 214 58.89 14.67 4.64
N THR A 215 59.80 13.85 4.12
CA THR A 215 59.96 13.65 2.68
C THR A 215 60.02 12.15 2.35
N ILE A 216 59.05 11.63 1.59
CA ILE A 216 59.18 10.32 0.96
C ILE A 216 60.03 10.52 -0.31
N PRO A 217 61.21 9.86 -0.43
CA PRO A 217 62.06 9.99 -1.61
C PRO A 217 61.52 9.13 -2.75
N PHE A 218 61.80 9.52 -4.00
CA PHE A 218 61.54 8.67 -5.17
C PHE A 218 62.57 8.89 -6.30
N SER A 219 62.54 8.03 -7.31
CA SER A 219 63.19 8.26 -8.60
C SER A 219 62.24 7.87 -9.74
N MET A 220 62.55 8.31 -10.96
CA MET A 220 61.82 7.89 -12.17
C MET A 220 62.80 7.49 -13.25
N ALA A 221 62.49 6.42 -13.98
CA ALA A 221 63.24 5.96 -15.13
C ALA A 221 62.35 5.76 -16.36
N GLU A 222 62.90 5.95 -17.55
CA GLU A 222 62.22 5.65 -18.82
C GLU A 222 63.16 4.95 -19.81
N GLN A 223 62.58 4.17 -20.74
CA GLN A 223 63.25 3.73 -21.96
C GLN A 223 62.30 3.94 -23.14
N ARG A 224 62.85 4.50 -24.23
CA ARG A 224 62.11 4.83 -25.46
C ARG A 224 62.55 3.96 -26.64
N THR A 225 61.81 4.03 -27.75
CA THR A 225 62.11 3.28 -28.98
C THR A 225 63.24 3.92 -29.79
N GLY A 226 64.24 3.12 -30.14
CA GLY A 226 65.40 3.57 -30.92
C GLY A 226 64.99 4.24 -32.24
N GLY A 227 65.30 5.53 -32.37
CA GLY A 227 65.01 6.35 -33.55
C GLY A 227 63.78 7.26 -33.47
N THR A 228 62.99 7.24 -32.39
CA THR A 228 61.86 8.18 -32.20
C THR A 228 62.23 9.33 -31.25
N VAL A 229 62.18 10.57 -31.75
CA VAL A 229 62.35 11.77 -30.91
C VAL A 229 60.97 12.20 -30.37
N VAL A 230 60.89 12.47 -29.06
CA VAL A 230 59.71 13.09 -28.45
C VAL A 230 59.91 14.61 -28.49
N THR A 231 59.01 15.33 -29.16
CA THR A 231 59.11 16.79 -29.35
C THR A 231 57.93 17.57 -28.79
N SER A 232 56.77 16.93 -28.56
CA SER A 232 55.63 17.61 -27.95
C SER A 232 55.77 17.73 -26.43
N LYS A 233 55.25 18.84 -25.89
CA LYS A 233 55.06 19.08 -24.44
C LYS A 233 53.73 18.54 -23.91
N ASP A 234 52.92 17.92 -24.77
CA ASP A 234 51.66 17.27 -24.39
C ASP A 234 51.90 15.96 -23.62
N TYR A 235 53.07 15.33 -23.83
CA TYR A 235 53.53 14.22 -23.00
C TYR A 235 53.90 14.72 -21.60
N LYS A 236 53.04 14.38 -20.63
CA LYS A 236 53.27 14.56 -19.19
C LYS A 236 53.74 13.27 -18.58
N ILE A 237 54.44 13.38 -17.46
CA ILE A 237 54.49 12.33 -16.45
C ILE A 237 53.46 12.72 -15.40
N ARG A 238 52.49 11.84 -15.16
CA ARG A 238 51.57 11.93 -14.02
C ARG A 238 52.07 11.01 -12.92
N LEU A 239 51.99 11.48 -11.67
CA LEU A 239 52.17 10.72 -10.45
C LEU A 239 50.89 10.90 -9.62
N GLN A 240 50.13 9.83 -9.49
CA GLN A 240 48.96 9.72 -8.64
C GLN A 240 49.38 9.08 -7.31
N LEU A 241 48.85 9.59 -6.21
CA LEU A 241 49.13 9.11 -4.85
C LEU A 241 47.83 8.73 -4.16
N ASP A 242 47.92 7.79 -3.22
CA ASP A 242 46.83 7.35 -2.35
C ASP A 242 46.02 8.53 -1.79
N ASN A 243 44.69 8.50 -1.92
CA ASN A 243 43.79 9.55 -1.41
C ASN A 243 44.08 9.93 0.05
N ARG A 244 44.51 8.98 0.89
CA ARG A 244 44.78 9.18 2.33
C ARG A 244 46.01 10.09 2.58
N LEU A 245 46.88 10.28 1.58
CA LEU A 245 48.02 11.23 1.65
C LEU A 245 47.68 12.65 1.17
N VAL A 246 46.60 12.84 0.41
CA VAL A 246 46.48 13.91 -0.59
C VAL A 246 46.47 15.33 -0.01
N ASP A 247 45.92 15.52 1.18
CA ASP A 247 45.95 16.83 1.88
C ASP A 247 47.17 16.99 2.80
N SER A 248 47.96 15.93 3.00
CA SER A 248 49.27 16.00 3.66
C SER A 248 50.40 16.39 2.72
N VAL A 249 50.26 16.22 1.39
CA VAL A 249 51.30 16.56 0.40
C VAL A 249 51.35 18.07 0.12
N SER A 250 52.51 18.67 0.36
CA SER A 250 52.83 20.09 0.16
C SER A 250 53.58 20.38 -1.15
N GLU A 251 54.47 19.48 -1.57
CA GLU A 251 55.33 19.61 -2.75
C GLU A 251 55.57 18.21 -3.34
N VAL A 252 55.57 18.11 -4.67
CA VAL A 252 56.13 16.97 -5.41
C VAL A 252 57.17 17.52 -6.37
N SER A 253 58.41 17.05 -6.27
CA SER A 253 59.52 17.54 -7.10
C SER A 253 60.54 16.45 -7.45
N LEU A 254 61.33 16.66 -8.51
CA LEU A 254 62.33 15.72 -9.04
C LEU A 254 63.45 16.49 -9.73
N THR A 255 64.71 16.01 -9.71
CA THR A 255 65.81 16.71 -10.42
C THR A 255 65.87 16.32 -11.91
N GLN A 256 66.23 17.26 -12.79
CA GLN A 256 66.42 16.97 -14.22
C GLN A 256 67.59 16.00 -14.42
N ARG A 257 67.40 15.00 -15.30
CA ARG A 257 68.37 13.93 -15.65
C ARG A 257 69.80 14.43 -15.85
N ASP A 258 69.98 15.53 -16.60
CA ASP A 258 71.30 16.09 -16.96
C ASP A 258 71.85 17.13 -15.98
N ASP A 259 71.02 17.66 -15.07
CA ASP A 259 71.41 18.70 -14.12
C ASP A 259 70.70 18.51 -12.79
N THR A 260 71.40 17.84 -11.86
CA THR A 260 70.91 17.56 -10.50
C THR A 260 70.73 18.81 -9.63
N ASN A 261 71.18 19.99 -10.09
CA ASN A 261 70.91 21.27 -9.43
C ASN A 261 69.55 21.86 -9.84
N LYS A 262 68.93 21.34 -10.90
CA LYS A 262 67.69 21.86 -11.49
C LYS A 262 66.50 20.99 -11.08
N THR A 263 65.83 21.43 -10.02
CA THR A 263 64.55 20.87 -9.56
C THR A 263 63.42 21.21 -10.55
N ILE A 264 62.68 20.18 -10.96
CA ILE A 264 61.38 20.28 -11.63
C ILE A 264 60.30 20.04 -10.58
N TYR A 265 59.33 20.96 -10.48
CA TYR A 265 58.19 20.83 -9.58
C TYR A 265 56.98 20.34 -10.38
N PHE A 266 56.27 19.34 -9.85
CA PHE A 266 55.03 18.85 -10.43
C PHE A 266 53.88 19.76 -10.00
N THR A 267 52.97 20.04 -10.93
CA THR A 267 51.74 20.80 -10.68
C THR A 267 50.62 19.84 -10.30
N ARG A 268 49.92 20.08 -9.19
CA ARG A 268 48.75 19.27 -8.80
C ARG A 268 47.62 19.51 -9.80
N VAL A 269 47.12 18.43 -10.39
CA VAL A 269 46.02 18.45 -11.37
C VAL A 269 44.73 18.81 -10.66
N LEU A 270 43.89 19.59 -11.34
CA LEU A 270 42.54 19.92 -10.88
C LEU A 270 41.52 19.10 -11.68
N ASP A 271 40.38 18.78 -11.06
CA ASP A 271 39.24 18.20 -11.76
C ASP A 271 38.54 19.26 -12.65
N ASP A 272 37.54 18.83 -13.43
CA ASP A 272 36.71 19.74 -14.23
C ASP A 272 35.78 20.63 -13.37
N ALA A 273 35.90 20.64 -12.03
CA ALA A 273 35.27 21.60 -11.12
C ALA A 273 36.25 22.66 -10.58
N GLY A 274 37.56 22.40 -10.65
CA GLY A 274 38.61 23.19 -10.02
C GLY A 274 39.04 22.69 -8.63
N ASN A 275 38.53 21.55 -8.17
CA ASN A 275 39.01 20.88 -6.95
C ASN A 275 40.39 20.26 -7.18
N LYS A 276 41.18 20.08 -6.12
CA LYS A 276 42.49 19.45 -6.21
C LYS A 276 42.36 17.92 -6.24
N THR A 277 42.81 17.28 -7.32
CA THR A 277 42.87 15.81 -7.40
C THR A 277 44.00 15.21 -6.56
N ASN A 278 44.13 13.88 -6.59
CA ASN A 278 45.26 13.11 -6.10
C ASN A 278 46.40 12.93 -7.13
N ILE A 279 46.36 13.65 -8.26
CA ILE A 279 47.33 13.56 -9.35
C ILE A 279 48.23 14.80 -9.37
N TRP A 280 49.52 14.59 -9.58
CA TRP A 280 50.53 15.62 -9.84
C TRP A 280 51.17 15.38 -11.22
N GLU A 281 51.37 16.42 -12.03
CA GLU A 281 51.97 16.30 -13.36
C GLU A 281 53.15 17.24 -13.65
N ALA A 282 54.08 16.76 -14.47
CA ALA A 282 55.19 17.53 -15.01
C ALA A 282 55.41 17.19 -16.50
N THR A 283 55.95 18.11 -17.31
CA THR A 283 56.28 17.78 -18.71
C THR A 283 57.42 16.77 -18.77
N LEU A 284 57.23 15.67 -19.49
CA LEU A 284 58.23 14.61 -19.66
C LEU A 284 59.57 15.14 -20.20
N LEU A 285 59.51 16.07 -21.16
CA LEU A 285 60.69 16.72 -21.73
C LEU A 285 61.41 17.68 -20.78
N ASP A 286 60.74 18.24 -19.76
CA ASP A 286 61.38 19.12 -18.80
C ASP A 286 62.19 18.31 -17.74
N ILE A 287 61.91 17.00 -17.58
CA ILE A 287 62.65 16.06 -16.72
C ILE A 287 63.79 15.35 -17.48
N PHE A 288 63.51 14.74 -18.64
CA PHE A 288 64.47 13.87 -19.35
C PHE A 288 65.19 14.52 -20.54
N ASN A 289 64.52 15.39 -21.33
CA ASN A 289 65.14 16.28 -22.34
C ASN A 289 66.07 15.62 -23.43
N GLU A 290 65.57 14.65 -24.21
CA GLU A 290 66.45 13.74 -24.99
C GLU A 290 66.31 13.76 -26.52
N PRO A 291 67.44 13.83 -27.27
CA PRO A 291 67.45 13.77 -28.74
C PRO A 291 67.81 12.39 -29.35
N VAL A 292 68.33 11.42 -28.58
CA VAL A 292 68.82 10.11 -29.07
C VAL A 292 68.41 9.00 -28.11
N VAL A 293 68.06 7.83 -28.64
CA VAL A 293 67.30 6.80 -27.91
C VAL A 293 67.91 5.39 -28.05
N GLY A 294 67.94 4.64 -26.95
CA GLY A 294 68.26 3.21 -26.94
C GLY A 294 68.51 2.60 -25.56
N TYR A 295 68.94 3.41 -24.58
CA TYR A 295 69.16 3.02 -23.19
C TYR A 295 67.98 3.44 -22.31
N ALA A 296 67.86 2.81 -21.15
CA ALA A 296 67.05 3.33 -20.05
C ALA A 296 67.81 4.44 -19.32
N TYR A 297 67.09 5.45 -18.86
CA TYR A 297 67.64 6.64 -18.18
C TYR A 297 66.94 6.89 -16.85
N LEU A 298 67.63 7.54 -15.92
CA LEU A 298 67.20 7.74 -14.54
C LEU A 298 67.24 9.22 -14.17
N ALA A 299 66.16 9.71 -13.57
CA ALA A 299 66.08 10.99 -12.87
C ALA A 299 65.97 10.72 -11.36
N GLU A 300 66.88 11.31 -10.59
CA GLU A 300 67.08 11.03 -9.16
C GLU A 300 66.60 12.20 -8.28
N ASN A 301 66.71 12.05 -6.96
CA ASN A 301 66.38 13.07 -5.95
C ASN A 301 64.92 13.54 -6.01
N GLY A 302 63.99 12.62 -6.29
CA GLY A 302 62.55 12.85 -6.19
C GLY A 302 62.12 13.02 -4.74
N ARG A 303 61.17 13.91 -4.50
CA ARG A 303 60.68 14.28 -3.16
C ARG A 303 59.16 14.45 -3.19
N ILE A 304 58.45 13.64 -2.41
CA ILE A 304 57.07 13.91 -1.99
C ILE A 304 57.18 14.49 -0.58
N VAL A 305 56.93 15.80 -0.45
CA VAL A 305 57.13 16.53 0.81
C VAL A 305 55.80 16.68 1.52
N LEU A 306 55.75 16.25 2.77
CA LEU A 306 54.57 16.28 3.62
C LEU A 306 54.58 17.50 4.57
N ASN A 307 53.37 17.93 4.96
CA ASN A 307 53.10 19.00 5.91
C ASN A 307 53.59 18.71 7.35
N ASP A 308 53.93 17.45 7.64
CA ASP A 308 54.34 16.91 8.95
C ASP A 308 55.34 15.75 8.70
N THR A 309 55.89 15.11 9.72
CA THR A 309 56.74 13.91 9.49
C THR A 309 55.94 12.77 8.87
N VAL A 310 56.60 11.88 8.13
CA VAL A 310 55.96 10.71 7.49
C VAL A 310 55.28 9.85 8.56
N GLU A 311 55.97 9.56 9.66
CA GLU A 311 55.42 8.88 10.85
C GLU A 311 54.15 9.58 11.39
N ASN A 312 54.16 10.91 11.54
CA ASN A 312 53.00 11.67 12.00
C ASN A 312 51.85 11.71 10.98
N VAL A 313 52.10 11.50 9.68
CA VAL A 313 51.04 11.38 8.67
C VAL A 313 50.46 9.98 8.67
N LEU A 314 51.30 8.93 8.68
CA LEU A 314 50.87 7.54 8.79
C LEU A 314 49.99 7.31 10.02
N ASN A 315 50.40 7.83 11.18
CA ASN A 315 49.64 7.73 12.44
C ASN A 315 48.26 8.43 12.44
N LYS A 316 47.89 9.15 11.37
CA LYS A 316 46.56 9.74 11.17
C LYS A 316 45.68 8.93 10.20
N ILE A 317 46.23 7.90 9.56
CA ILE A 317 45.56 7.04 8.58
C ILE A 317 45.24 5.71 9.28
N SER A 318 43.98 5.50 9.62
CA SER A 318 43.54 4.45 10.56
C SER A 318 43.67 3.01 10.07
N ASP A 319 43.89 2.79 8.78
CA ASP A 319 43.92 1.49 8.11
C ASP A 319 45.27 1.20 7.41
N VAL A 320 46.29 2.05 7.59
CA VAL A 320 47.55 1.99 6.82
C VAL A 320 48.41 0.75 7.14
N GLU A 321 48.11 0.03 8.21
CA GLU A 321 48.75 -1.24 8.56
C GLU A 321 48.13 -2.44 7.81
N GLN A 322 46.89 -2.29 7.32
CA GLN A 322 46.14 -3.30 6.57
C GLN A 322 46.18 -3.01 5.06
N ASN A 323 46.01 -1.74 4.70
CA ASN A 323 45.98 -1.24 3.33
C ASN A 323 47.19 -0.32 3.09
N PRO A 324 48.27 -0.78 2.42
CA PRO A 324 49.47 0.04 2.22
C PRO A 324 49.16 1.27 1.35
N LEU A 325 50.03 2.28 1.39
CA LEU A 325 49.86 3.50 0.61
C LEU A 325 50.12 3.25 -0.87
N LEU A 326 49.10 3.44 -1.71
CA LEU A 326 49.16 3.18 -3.13
C LEU A 326 49.73 4.35 -3.94
N TYR A 327 50.20 4.05 -5.14
CA TYR A 327 50.59 5.04 -6.15
C TYR A 327 50.37 4.50 -7.56
N ASN A 328 50.23 5.41 -8.52
CA ASN A 328 50.42 5.10 -9.94
C ASN A 328 51.28 6.20 -10.58
N ALA A 329 52.15 5.84 -11.52
CA ALA A 329 52.84 6.83 -12.35
C ALA A 329 52.90 6.39 -13.81
N TYR A 330 52.50 7.28 -14.72
CA TYR A 330 52.40 6.97 -16.15
C TYR A 330 52.77 8.16 -17.03
N VAL A 331 53.13 7.87 -18.28
CA VAL A 331 53.20 8.89 -19.33
C VAL A 331 51.79 9.13 -19.85
N TYR A 332 51.31 10.36 -19.70
CA TYR A 332 50.02 10.82 -20.15
C TYR A 332 50.18 11.67 -21.42
N ASP A 333 49.42 11.36 -22.46
CA ASP A 333 49.37 12.14 -23.69
C ASP A 333 48.18 13.11 -23.64
N ALA A 334 48.46 14.36 -23.28
CA ALA A 334 47.42 15.39 -23.15
C ALA A 334 46.75 15.77 -24.49
N SER A 335 47.27 15.33 -25.65
CA SER A 335 46.62 15.54 -26.95
C SER A 335 45.49 14.52 -27.20
N SER A 336 45.65 13.29 -26.71
CA SER A 336 44.66 12.21 -26.81
C SER A 336 43.81 12.03 -25.55
N ARG A 337 44.26 12.56 -24.40
CA ARG A 337 43.74 12.35 -23.03
C ARG A 337 43.90 10.92 -22.50
N THR A 338 45.02 10.29 -22.79
CA THR A 338 45.21 8.85 -22.53
C THR A 338 46.52 8.55 -21.80
N ALA A 339 46.54 7.48 -21.01
CA ALA A 339 47.79 6.87 -20.57
C ALA A 339 48.44 6.10 -21.73
N LEU A 340 49.77 5.96 -21.72
CA LEU A 340 50.48 5.12 -22.69
C LEU A 340 50.69 3.72 -22.11
N LEU A 341 50.16 2.69 -22.80
CA LEU A 341 50.17 1.27 -22.40
C LEU A 341 51.49 0.81 -21.76
N ALA A 342 52.61 1.03 -22.46
CA ALA A 342 53.93 0.60 -22.03
C ALA A 342 54.58 1.54 -20.98
N THR A 343 53.78 2.28 -20.20
CA THR A 343 54.28 3.25 -19.21
C THR A 343 53.53 3.23 -17.88
N ASN A 344 52.50 2.40 -17.72
CA ASN A 344 51.74 2.34 -16.47
C ASN A 344 52.57 1.73 -15.32
N ASN A 345 52.44 2.26 -14.11
CA ASN A 345 53.29 1.89 -12.96
C ASN A 345 52.49 1.96 -11.65
N GLU A 346 51.49 1.08 -11.52
CA GLU A 346 50.66 0.94 -10.33
C GLU A 346 51.33 0.08 -9.26
N GLY A 347 51.39 0.57 -8.04
CA GLY A 347 51.98 -0.17 -6.94
C GLY A 347 51.76 0.46 -5.59
N TYR A 348 52.58 0.04 -4.62
CA TYR A 348 52.47 0.50 -3.25
C TYR A 348 53.84 0.92 -2.70
N ILE A 349 53.82 1.88 -1.78
CA ILE A 349 54.99 2.35 -1.05
C ILE A 349 55.23 1.37 0.11
N VAL A 350 56.39 0.71 0.11
CA VAL A 350 56.81 -0.22 1.17
C VAL A 350 56.89 0.52 2.52
N GLY A 351 55.89 0.30 3.37
CA GLY A 351 55.74 0.93 4.68
C GLY A 351 56.53 0.24 5.80
N PRO A 352 56.62 0.84 7.00
CA PRO A 352 57.44 0.33 8.10
C PRO A 352 56.93 -1.01 8.71
N ASN A 353 55.70 -1.43 8.36
CA ASN A 353 55.13 -2.71 8.77
C ASN A 353 55.26 -3.81 7.68
N ASP A 354 55.77 -3.50 6.49
CA ASP A 354 56.06 -4.49 5.44
C ASP A 354 57.36 -5.23 5.79
N PRO A 355 57.41 -6.59 5.77
CA PRO A 355 58.63 -7.39 5.95
C PRO A 355 59.81 -7.06 4.98
N LEU A 356 59.57 -6.30 3.92
CA LEU A 356 60.59 -5.76 3.03
C LEU A 356 61.30 -4.52 3.60
N SER A 357 60.68 -3.78 4.51
CA SER A 357 61.26 -2.56 5.11
C SER A 357 62.46 -2.85 6.03
N GLU A 358 62.52 -4.05 6.63
CA GLU A 358 63.67 -4.53 7.41
C GLU A 358 64.87 -4.94 6.52
N LYS A 359 64.69 -5.06 5.20
CA LYS A 359 65.75 -5.55 4.31
C LYS A 359 66.81 -4.50 4.08
N GLN A 360 68.08 -4.91 4.14
CA GLN A 360 69.16 -4.06 3.66
C GLN A 360 69.09 -3.91 2.14
N VAL A 361 69.02 -2.67 1.66
CA VAL A 361 69.05 -2.29 0.24
C VAL A 361 70.43 -1.73 -0.09
N THR A 362 70.95 -1.97 -1.30
CA THR A 362 72.21 -1.34 -1.73
C THR A 362 72.07 0.20 -1.82
N PRO A 363 73.14 0.98 -1.57
CA PRO A 363 73.05 2.44 -1.54
C PRO A 363 72.50 3.03 -2.84
N THR A 364 71.51 3.92 -2.73
CA THR A 364 70.93 4.68 -3.84
C THR A 364 72.01 5.49 -4.56
N TYR A 365 72.87 6.16 -3.77
CA TYR A 365 74.00 6.93 -4.27
C TYR A 365 75.32 6.18 -4.05
N SER A 366 76.09 6.02 -5.13
CA SER A 366 77.53 5.76 -5.05
C SER A 366 78.24 6.48 -6.18
N GLU A 367 79.36 7.13 -5.85
CA GLU A 367 80.29 7.70 -6.83
C GLU A 367 80.92 6.61 -7.72
N ASN A 368 80.99 5.37 -7.22
CA ASN A 368 81.39 4.21 -8.00
C ASN A 368 80.21 3.71 -8.85
N LYS A 369 80.32 3.87 -10.17
CA LYS A 369 79.25 3.57 -11.15
C LYS A 369 78.86 2.08 -11.26
N ASN A 370 79.42 1.21 -10.43
CA ASN A 370 79.28 -0.24 -10.45
C ASN A 370 78.39 -0.80 -9.31
N ASP A 371 78.00 0.02 -8.33
CA ASP A 371 77.49 -0.48 -7.03
C ASP A 371 75.99 -0.85 -7.00
N THR A 372 75.25 -0.57 -8.08
CA THR A 372 73.95 -1.21 -8.34
C THR A 372 73.86 -1.62 -9.82
N LYS A 373 73.27 -2.79 -10.08
CA LYS A 373 73.07 -3.33 -11.44
C LYS A 373 71.84 -2.72 -12.14
N PHE A 374 70.94 -2.04 -11.42
CA PHE A 374 69.63 -1.60 -11.91
C PHE A 374 69.40 -0.09 -11.76
N ILE A 375 68.37 0.43 -12.44
CA ILE A 375 67.91 1.84 -12.36
C ILE A 375 66.39 2.03 -12.33
N GLY A 376 65.62 0.95 -12.49
CA GLY A 376 64.18 0.99 -12.26
C GLY A 376 63.55 -0.37 -12.51
N SER A 377 62.39 -0.64 -11.93
CA SER A 377 61.70 -1.92 -12.09
C SER A 377 60.19 -1.79 -11.91
N HIS A 378 59.45 -2.65 -12.58
CA HIS A 378 58.01 -2.80 -12.39
C HIS A 378 57.54 -4.19 -12.79
N ASN A 379 56.37 -4.58 -12.31
CA ASN A 379 55.58 -5.64 -12.93
C ASN A 379 54.54 -5.02 -13.87
N VAL A 380 54.08 -5.80 -14.85
CA VAL A 380 52.72 -5.71 -15.39
C VAL A 380 52.00 -6.97 -14.91
N ILE A 381 50.81 -6.82 -14.33
CA ILE A 381 49.96 -7.93 -13.93
C ILE A 381 48.78 -7.97 -14.89
N SER A 382 48.38 -9.15 -15.34
CA SER A 382 47.21 -9.34 -16.20
C SER A 382 46.59 -10.72 -15.98
N TYR A 383 45.30 -10.87 -16.30
CA TYR A 383 44.61 -12.15 -16.27
C TYR A 383 44.62 -12.81 -17.66
N ASP A 384 45.22 -14.01 -17.75
CA ASP A 384 45.22 -14.82 -18.98
C ASP A 384 44.23 -15.99 -18.85
N LYS A 385 43.00 -15.74 -19.32
CA LYS A 385 41.89 -16.72 -19.37
C LYS A 385 42.14 -17.95 -20.26
N THR A 386 43.29 -18.05 -20.94
CA THR A 386 43.63 -19.20 -21.80
C THR A 386 44.43 -20.29 -21.08
N ILE A 387 44.77 -20.08 -19.80
CA ILE A 387 45.66 -20.94 -19.02
C ILE A 387 44.86 -21.81 -18.03
N GLY A 388 44.49 -23.03 -18.42
CA GLY A 388 43.66 -23.91 -17.59
C GLY A 388 42.18 -23.54 -17.60
N GLU A 389 41.38 -24.15 -16.72
CA GLU A 389 39.91 -23.99 -16.71
C GLU A 389 39.45 -22.65 -16.10
N ASN A 390 40.27 -22.06 -15.23
CA ASN A 390 39.98 -20.80 -14.53
C ASN A 390 40.94 -19.65 -14.89
N GLY A 391 41.82 -19.86 -15.87
CA GLY A 391 42.89 -18.93 -16.21
C GLY A 391 44.00 -18.83 -15.15
N ALA A 392 44.87 -17.84 -15.33
CA ALA A 392 45.95 -17.55 -14.40
C ALA A 392 46.21 -16.04 -14.28
N LEU A 393 46.69 -15.59 -13.11
CA LEU A 393 47.33 -14.28 -13.01
C LEU A 393 48.76 -14.37 -13.54
N VAL A 394 49.08 -13.50 -14.49
CA VAL A 394 50.34 -13.46 -15.22
C VAL A 394 51.08 -12.19 -14.82
N VAL A 395 52.26 -12.36 -14.22
CA VAL A 395 53.09 -11.25 -13.72
C VAL A 395 54.35 -11.16 -14.58
N PHE A 396 54.40 -10.15 -15.45
CA PHE A 396 55.58 -9.81 -16.23
C PHE A 396 56.48 -8.89 -15.41
N TYR A 397 57.54 -9.43 -14.81
CA TYR A 397 58.53 -8.64 -14.09
C TYR A 397 59.61 -8.10 -15.05
N GLN A 398 59.89 -6.80 -14.93
CA GLN A 398 60.89 -6.09 -15.70
C GLN A 398 61.79 -5.23 -14.81
N ALA A 399 63.11 -5.25 -15.07
CA ALA A 399 64.06 -4.35 -14.41
C ALA A 399 65.06 -3.72 -15.41
N SER A 400 65.00 -2.39 -15.53
CA SER A 400 65.95 -1.55 -16.26
C SER A 400 67.34 -1.58 -15.63
N LYS A 401 68.36 -1.62 -16.47
CA LYS A 401 69.76 -1.83 -16.05
C LYS A 401 70.56 -0.54 -15.95
N LYS A 402 71.48 -0.50 -14.99
CA LYS A 402 72.56 0.49 -14.96
C LYS A 402 73.61 0.11 -16.01
N GLY A 403 73.47 0.67 -17.21
CA GLY A 403 74.34 0.39 -18.35
C GLY A 403 73.98 -0.92 -19.09
N SER A 404 74.98 -1.54 -19.73
CA SER A 404 74.79 -2.74 -20.57
C SER A 404 75.51 -3.94 -19.96
N TRP A 405 74.75 -4.94 -19.53
CA TRP A 405 75.27 -6.20 -18.98
C TRP A 405 74.31 -7.37 -19.30
N THR A 406 74.84 -8.59 -19.34
CA THR A 406 74.11 -9.81 -19.77
C THR A 406 74.26 -11.01 -18.85
N ASP A 407 74.95 -10.86 -17.70
CA ASP A 407 75.19 -11.94 -16.74
C ASP A 407 74.54 -11.66 -15.38
N GLY A 408 73.55 -12.49 -15.05
CA GLY A 408 72.86 -12.51 -13.77
C GLY A 408 73.60 -13.21 -12.63
N THR A 409 74.78 -13.82 -12.87
CA THR A 409 75.54 -14.55 -11.85
C THR A 409 75.73 -13.72 -10.56
N GLY A 410 75.50 -14.38 -9.42
CA GLY A 410 75.53 -13.77 -8.08
C GLY A 410 74.22 -13.09 -7.64
N LEU A 411 73.19 -13.07 -8.49
CA LEU A 411 71.84 -12.63 -8.11
C LEU A 411 70.96 -13.81 -7.68
N VAL A 412 70.08 -13.56 -6.71
CA VAL A 412 68.95 -14.42 -6.34
C VAL A 412 67.67 -13.67 -6.68
N PHE A 413 66.72 -14.33 -7.36
CA PHE A 413 65.41 -13.74 -7.63
C PHE A 413 64.45 -14.05 -6.49
N ASN A 414 63.67 -13.07 -6.05
CA ASN A 414 62.69 -13.21 -4.98
C ASN A 414 61.33 -12.72 -5.50
N TYR A 415 60.28 -13.44 -5.11
CA TYR A 415 58.91 -13.25 -5.55
C TYR A 415 57.98 -13.37 -4.34
N GLY A 416 56.91 -12.57 -4.33
CA GLY A 416 55.96 -12.50 -3.25
C GLY A 416 54.58 -12.09 -3.73
N ILE A 417 53.56 -12.70 -3.12
CA ILE A 417 52.15 -12.38 -3.28
C ILE A 417 51.51 -12.20 -1.91
N ASP A 418 50.35 -11.55 -1.87
CA ASP A 418 49.49 -11.53 -0.69
C ASP A 418 49.13 -12.97 -0.24
N PRO A 419 49.31 -13.34 1.05
CA PRO A 419 48.85 -14.62 1.58
C PRO A 419 47.36 -14.92 1.33
N ALA A 420 46.52 -13.88 1.20
CA ALA A 420 45.10 -14.02 0.88
C ALA A 420 44.83 -14.58 -0.53
N LEU A 421 45.81 -14.52 -1.45
CA LEU A 421 45.70 -15.14 -2.78
C LEU A 421 45.96 -16.66 -2.74
N LEU A 422 46.73 -17.16 -1.77
CA LEU A 422 47.13 -18.58 -1.69
C LEU A 422 45.96 -19.58 -1.79
N PRO A 423 44.80 -19.40 -1.09
CA PRO A 423 43.68 -20.34 -1.18
C PRO A 423 43.12 -20.52 -2.59
N TYR A 424 43.31 -19.54 -3.48
CA TYR A 424 42.77 -19.50 -4.83
C TYR A 424 43.76 -20.00 -5.91
N LEU A 425 44.95 -20.45 -5.52
CA LEU A 425 45.93 -21.01 -6.44
C LEU A 425 45.78 -22.53 -6.62
N GLU A 426 46.14 -23.03 -7.80
CA GLU A 426 46.40 -24.46 -8.00
C GLU A 426 47.56 -24.96 -7.11
N LYS A 427 47.52 -26.26 -6.76
CA LYS A 427 48.57 -26.92 -5.97
C LYS A 427 49.25 -28.03 -6.74
N THR A 428 50.58 -28.11 -6.62
CA THR A 428 51.36 -29.26 -7.04
C THR A 428 51.60 -30.19 -5.84
N GLY A 429 50.65 -31.11 -5.60
CA GLY A 429 50.61 -31.89 -4.37
C GLY A 429 50.08 -31.05 -3.20
N ASP A 430 50.79 -31.01 -2.07
CA ASP A 430 50.39 -30.20 -0.92
C ASP A 430 50.80 -28.72 -1.03
N ALA A 431 51.76 -28.40 -1.90
CA ALA A 431 52.42 -27.09 -2.01
C ALA A 431 51.75 -26.18 -3.06
N TYR A 432 51.70 -24.89 -2.75
CA TYR A 432 51.36 -23.83 -3.72
C TYR A 432 52.57 -23.56 -4.63
N THR A 433 52.31 -23.46 -5.94
CA THR A 433 53.37 -23.34 -6.94
C THR A 433 53.05 -22.28 -8.00
N VAL A 434 54.08 -21.54 -8.41
CA VAL A 434 54.05 -20.57 -9.52
C VAL A 434 54.96 -21.04 -10.66
N GLU A 435 54.50 -20.97 -11.90
CA GLU A 435 55.33 -21.34 -13.06
C GLU A 435 56.29 -20.18 -13.39
N LEU A 436 57.60 -20.46 -13.49
CA LEU A 436 58.56 -19.51 -14.03
C LEU A 436 58.73 -19.76 -15.53
N ASN A 437 58.37 -18.75 -16.31
CA ASN A 437 58.47 -18.75 -17.75
C ASN A 437 59.54 -17.76 -18.25
N LYS A 438 60.40 -18.24 -19.16
CA LYS A 438 61.45 -17.45 -19.79
C LYS A 438 60.91 -16.67 -20.98
N VAL A 439 61.14 -15.36 -20.95
CA VAL A 439 60.82 -14.40 -22.02
C VAL A 439 61.79 -14.57 -23.20
N LYS A 440 61.33 -14.32 -24.43
CA LYS A 440 62.17 -14.39 -25.66
C LYS A 440 62.97 -13.09 -25.87
N ASN A 441 64.11 -13.17 -26.57
CA ASN A 441 64.97 -12.01 -26.87
C ASN A 441 64.37 -11.07 -27.93
N GLY A 442 63.45 -10.22 -27.47
CA GLY A 442 62.66 -9.28 -28.27
C GLY A 442 61.59 -8.67 -27.37
N ASP A 443 60.95 -9.53 -26.60
CA ASP A 443 59.69 -9.26 -25.89
C ASP A 443 59.93 -8.80 -24.44
N GLN A 444 61.16 -8.34 -24.15
CA GLN A 444 61.63 -7.82 -22.86
C GLN A 444 60.91 -6.53 -22.42
N TYR A 445 60.02 -5.99 -23.24
CA TYR A 445 59.20 -4.81 -22.96
C TYR A 445 57.75 -5.15 -22.57
N GLY A 446 57.38 -6.43 -22.49
CA GLY A 446 56.13 -6.87 -21.85
C GLY A 446 54.87 -6.78 -22.70
N PHE A 447 54.95 -6.29 -23.94
CA PHE A 447 53.80 -6.15 -24.83
C PHE A 447 54.08 -6.72 -26.22
N VAL A 448 53.07 -7.37 -26.80
CA VAL A 448 53.07 -7.95 -28.15
C VAL A 448 51.84 -7.50 -28.94
N GLN A 449 51.89 -7.51 -30.27
CA GLN A 449 50.73 -7.15 -31.09
C GLN A 449 49.86 -8.39 -31.35
N ASP A 450 48.57 -8.31 -31.02
CA ASP A 450 47.59 -9.35 -31.36
C ASP A 450 47.47 -9.53 -32.88
N LYS A 451 47.31 -10.79 -33.28
CA LYS A 451 47.17 -11.23 -34.66
C LYS A 451 45.78 -10.90 -35.22
N THR A 452 44.75 -10.80 -34.38
CA THR A 452 43.35 -10.59 -34.80
C THR A 452 43.02 -9.11 -34.96
N ASN A 453 42.98 -8.37 -33.86
CA ASN A 453 42.52 -6.99 -33.74
C ASN A 453 43.62 -5.95 -33.96
N LYS A 454 44.91 -6.37 -34.00
CA LYS A 454 46.11 -5.52 -34.13
C LYS A 454 46.37 -4.57 -32.95
N LEU A 455 45.66 -4.74 -31.85
CA LEU A 455 45.92 -4.09 -30.56
C LEU A 455 47.24 -4.60 -29.96
N TRP A 456 47.83 -3.83 -29.05
CA TRP A 456 48.98 -4.26 -28.27
C TRP A 456 48.52 -4.78 -26.91
N ILE A 457 48.87 -6.02 -26.60
CA ILE A 457 48.43 -6.75 -25.41
C ILE A 457 49.63 -7.09 -24.52
N PRO A 458 49.45 -7.33 -23.22
CA PRO A 458 50.50 -7.88 -22.35
C PRO A 458 51.09 -9.19 -22.89
N LEU A 459 52.28 -9.57 -22.43
CA LEU A 459 52.97 -10.78 -22.89
C LEU A 459 52.36 -12.05 -22.28
N ASN A 460 51.34 -12.61 -22.94
CA ASN A 460 50.71 -13.88 -22.57
C ASN A 460 51.70 -15.05 -22.48
N SER A 461 51.34 -16.05 -21.65
CA SER A 461 52.19 -17.21 -21.37
C SER A 461 52.55 -18.03 -22.63
N THR A 462 51.65 -18.10 -23.61
CA THR A 462 51.79 -18.89 -24.84
C THR A 462 52.93 -18.43 -25.74
N ASP A 463 53.38 -17.17 -25.60
CA ASP A 463 54.55 -16.63 -26.29
C ASP A 463 55.83 -16.66 -25.43
N THR A 464 55.85 -17.39 -24.31
CA THR A 464 57.05 -17.64 -23.47
C THR A 464 57.45 -19.13 -23.43
N THR A 465 58.24 -19.57 -22.46
CA THR A 465 58.59 -20.99 -22.28
C THR A 465 58.78 -21.31 -20.80
N LYS A 466 58.00 -22.27 -20.26
CA LYS A 466 58.15 -22.73 -18.87
C LYS A 466 59.53 -23.36 -18.64
N VAL A 467 60.23 -22.90 -17.61
CA VAL A 467 61.61 -23.32 -17.28
C VAL A 467 61.79 -23.80 -15.84
N ALA A 468 60.85 -23.51 -14.93
CA ALA A 468 60.78 -24.10 -13.59
C ALA A 468 59.37 -23.98 -13.00
N ASP A 469 59.13 -24.76 -11.96
CA ASP A 469 58.06 -24.55 -10.99
C ASP A 469 58.71 -24.05 -9.70
N LEU A 470 58.18 -22.97 -9.11
CA LEU A 470 58.69 -22.37 -7.88
C LEU A 470 57.67 -22.55 -6.75
N THR A 471 58.14 -22.78 -5.52
CA THR A 471 57.29 -23.07 -4.35
C THR A 471 57.09 -21.83 -3.48
N LEU A 472 55.84 -21.53 -3.11
CA LEU A 472 55.51 -20.45 -2.19
C LEU A 472 55.49 -20.95 -0.74
N ASP A 473 56.13 -20.20 0.15
CA ASP A 473 56.02 -20.37 1.60
C ASP A 473 54.63 -19.94 2.12
N ALA A 474 54.30 -20.32 3.35
CA ALA A 474 52.99 -20.04 3.97
C ALA A 474 52.68 -18.54 4.18
N ASN A 475 53.65 -17.66 3.94
CA ASN A 475 53.51 -16.20 3.95
C ASN A 475 53.44 -15.59 2.54
N GLY A 476 53.22 -16.40 1.50
CA GLY A 476 53.12 -15.93 0.11
C GLY A 476 54.44 -15.55 -0.56
N THR A 477 55.59 -15.79 0.07
CA THR A 477 56.92 -15.43 -0.49
C THR A 477 57.72 -16.63 -0.97
N GLY A 478 58.77 -16.39 -1.76
CA GLY A 478 59.76 -17.39 -2.11
C GLY A 478 61.01 -16.81 -2.78
N SER A 479 62.07 -17.62 -2.83
CA SER A 479 63.36 -17.27 -3.44
C SER A 479 63.79 -18.32 -4.47
N TYR A 480 64.48 -17.89 -5.52
CA TYR A 480 64.97 -18.76 -6.60
C TYR A 480 66.44 -18.46 -6.94
N ALA A 481 67.30 -19.44 -6.63
CA ALA A 481 68.75 -19.40 -6.84
C ALA A 481 69.21 -20.64 -7.65
N PRO A 482 68.93 -20.73 -8.96
CA PRO A 482 69.36 -21.83 -9.80
C PRO A 482 70.88 -21.82 -10.04
N ALA A 483 71.46 -22.97 -10.38
CA ALA A 483 72.89 -23.12 -10.64
C ALA A 483 73.41 -22.28 -11.83
N ASP A 484 72.55 -22.02 -12.83
CA ASP A 484 72.72 -20.91 -13.78
C ASP A 484 71.37 -20.19 -13.91
N ILE A 485 71.36 -18.89 -13.58
CA ILE A 485 70.19 -18.03 -13.64
C ILE A 485 69.96 -17.46 -15.04
N ASN A 486 70.99 -17.37 -15.88
CA ASN A 486 70.90 -16.93 -17.27
C ASN A 486 70.17 -17.96 -18.15
N ASP A 487 70.20 -19.23 -17.76
CA ASP A 487 69.42 -20.29 -18.38
C ASP A 487 67.92 -20.18 -18.07
N LYS A 488 67.54 -19.47 -17.00
CA LYS A 488 66.14 -19.35 -16.53
C LYS A 488 65.50 -17.99 -16.81
N ILE A 489 66.22 -16.89 -16.55
CA ILE A 489 65.74 -15.51 -16.67
C ILE A 489 66.44 -14.84 -17.87
N LEU A 490 65.76 -13.93 -18.57
CA LEU A 490 66.35 -13.24 -19.72
C LEU A 490 67.07 -11.96 -19.29
N PHE A 491 68.39 -12.05 -19.15
CA PHE A 491 69.28 -10.90 -18.94
C PHE A 491 69.73 -10.22 -20.26
N GLY A 492 69.09 -10.50 -21.40
CA GLY A 492 69.48 -10.00 -22.72
C GLY A 492 70.73 -10.68 -23.31
N GLY A 493 71.10 -10.33 -24.54
CA GLY A 493 72.23 -10.93 -25.26
C GLY A 493 73.33 -9.92 -25.62
N PHE A 494 74.42 -10.39 -26.24
CA PHE A 494 75.60 -9.56 -26.55
C PHE A 494 75.30 -8.26 -27.32
N ALA A 495 74.34 -8.29 -28.26
CA ALA A 495 73.88 -7.13 -29.02
C ALA A 495 72.66 -6.40 -28.40
N SER A 496 72.18 -6.83 -27.23
CA SER A 496 70.98 -6.33 -26.56
C SER A 496 71.14 -6.16 -25.04
N GLY A 497 72.38 -6.08 -24.52
CA GLY A 497 72.66 -5.99 -23.08
C GLY A 497 72.11 -4.75 -22.36
N ALA A 498 71.75 -3.71 -23.11
CA ALA A 498 71.07 -2.49 -22.62
C ALA A 498 69.54 -2.61 -22.53
N ARG A 499 68.95 -3.74 -22.95
CA ARG A 499 67.54 -4.05 -22.68
C ARG A 499 67.36 -4.51 -21.22
N PRO A 500 66.19 -4.29 -20.61
CA PRO A 500 65.91 -4.71 -19.24
C PRO A 500 66.04 -6.22 -19.05
N VAL A 501 66.21 -6.63 -17.80
CA VAL A 501 65.99 -8.01 -17.37
C VAL A 501 64.48 -8.28 -17.41
N ALA A 502 64.06 -9.44 -17.92
CA ALA A 502 62.65 -9.80 -18.01
C ALA A 502 62.41 -11.29 -17.71
N LEU A 503 61.29 -11.57 -17.04
CA LEU A 503 60.73 -12.91 -16.80
C LEU A 503 59.21 -12.82 -16.69
N LEU A 504 58.55 -13.98 -16.79
CA LEU A 504 57.10 -14.09 -16.62
C LEU A 504 56.82 -15.11 -15.51
N LEU A 505 55.98 -14.76 -14.53
CA LEU A 505 55.45 -15.68 -13.53
C LEU A 505 53.98 -15.97 -13.85
N VAL A 506 53.56 -17.23 -13.71
CA VAL A 506 52.18 -17.66 -13.97
C VAL A 506 51.60 -18.33 -12.72
N TYR A 507 50.64 -17.65 -12.10
CA TYR A 507 49.91 -18.09 -10.92
C TYR A 507 48.55 -18.67 -11.36
N ARG A 508 48.52 -19.99 -11.60
CA ARG A 508 47.30 -20.70 -12.03
C ARG A 508 46.23 -20.64 -10.95
N LEU A 509 45.00 -20.33 -11.34
CA LEU A 509 43.88 -20.16 -10.42
C LEU A 509 43.03 -21.44 -10.32
N ASN A 510 42.50 -21.71 -9.14
CA ASN A 510 41.56 -22.82 -8.89
C ASN A 510 40.08 -22.39 -8.94
N GLN A 511 39.82 -21.09 -9.12
CA GLN A 511 38.53 -20.41 -9.25
C GLN A 511 38.70 -19.23 -10.22
N LYS A 512 37.63 -18.77 -10.87
CA LYS A 512 37.70 -17.63 -11.80
C LYS A 512 37.82 -16.31 -11.05
N PRO A 513 38.36 -15.22 -11.65
CA PRO A 513 38.45 -13.91 -11.01
C PRO A 513 37.15 -13.41 -10.38
N ASP A 514 36.00 -13.58 -11.07
CA ASP A 514 34.67 -13.23 -10.56
C ASP A 514 34.31 -13.98 -9.24
N GLU A 515 34.69 -15.26 -9.15
CA GLU A 515 34.41 -16.15 -8.03
C GLU A 515 35.32 -15.83 -6.84
N ILE A 516 36.61 -15.60 -7.12
CA ILE A 516 37.62 -15.14 -6.14
C ILE A 516 37.19 -13.80 -5.54
N TYR A 517 36.78 -12.85 -6.38
CA TYR A 517 36.28 -11.54 -6.00
C TYR A 517 35.03 -11.63 -5.10
N ALA A 518 34.04 -12.44 -5.49
CA ALA A 518 32.84 -12.67 -4.66
C ALA A 518 33.19 -13.29 -3.28
N SER A 519 34.18 -14.18 -3.23
CA SER A 519 34.71 -14.77 -1.99
C SER A 519 35.42 -13.71 -1.13
N LEU A 520 36.30 -12.90 -1.70
CA LEU A 520 36.97 -11.79 -1.00
C LEU A 520 35.96 -10.74 -0.48
N LYS A 521 34.91 -10.44 -1.23
CA LYS A 521 33.83 -9.52 -0.82
C LYS A 521 33.05 -10.06 0.38
N LYS A 522 32.73 -11.36 0.39
CA LYS A 522 32.08 -12.05 1.51
C LYS A 522 32.95 -12.08 2.78
N ASP A 523 34.26 -12.19 2.61
CA ASP A 523 35.25 -12.18 3.69
C ASP A 523 35.55 -10.78 4.26
N GLY A 524 34.96 -9.71 3.71
CA GLY A 524 35.26 -8.32 4.08
C GLY A 524 36.64 -7.83 3.62
N LYS A 525 37.15 -8.40 2.51
CA LYS A 525 38.48 -8.11 1.92
C LYS A 525 38.43 -7.46 0.53
N ALA A 526 37.27 -7.41 -0.13
CA ALA A 526 37.12 -6.58 -1.34
C ALA A 526 37.29 -5.09 -0.99
N GLY A 527 37.85 -4.31 -1.92
CA GLY A 527 38.38 -2.97 -1.65
C GLY A 527 39.86 -2.97 -1.19
N GLY A 528 40.41 -4.13 -0.80
CA GLY A 528 41.83 -4.32 -0.58
C GLY A 528 42.53 -4.90 -1.82
N SER A 529 43.52 -4.20 -2.36
CA SER A 529 44.30 -4.67 -3.52
C SER A 529 45.25 -5.79 -3.13
N LEU A 530 45.26 -6.93 -3.85
CA LEU A 530 46.19 -8.02 -3.56
C LEU A 530 47.60 -7.60 -3.98
N LEU A 531 48.53 -7.65 -3.04
CA LEU A 531 49.89 -7.13 -3.20
C LEU A 531 50.81 -8.15 -3.90
N PHE A 532 51.72 -7.63 -4.73
CA PHE A 532 52.78 -8.39 -5.39
C PHE A 532 54.13 -7.68 -5.20
N ASN A 533 55.18 -8.45 -4.93
CA ASN A 533 56.55 -7.93 -4.92
C ASN A 533 57.51 -8.88 -5.66
N ASN A 534 58.39 -8.31 -6.47
CA ASN A 534 59.44 -9.05 -7.18
C ASN A 534 60.75 -8.25 -7.13
N TYR A 535 61.87 -8.89 -6.76
CA TYR A 535 63.15 -8.21 -6.59
C TYR A 535 64.36 -9.15 -6.67
N PHE A 536 65.52 -8.58 -7.00
CA PHE A 536 66.80 -9.29 -6.89
C PHE A 536 67.50 -8.96 -5.57
N THR A 537 68.09 -9.97 -4.94
CA THR A 537 69.13 -9.79 -3.91
C THR A 537 70.48 -10.26 -4.44
N ASP A 538 71.56 -9.91 -3.75
CA ASP A 538 72.80 -10.68 -3.82
C ASP A 538 72.67 -12.03 -3.09
N THR A 539 73.76 -12.81 -3.06
CA THR A 539 73.84 -14.08 -2.33
C THR A 539 73.83 -13.96 -0.80
N ASN A 540 73.89 -12.73 -0.26
CA ASN A 540 73.83 -12.46 1.18
C ASN A 540 72.42 -12.00 1.62
N GLY A 541 71.48 -11.82 0.68
CA GLY A 541 70.13 -11.33 0.94
C GLY A 541 69.99 -9.80 0.88
N VAL A 542 71.01 -9.07 0.42
CA VAL A 542 70.96 -7.60 0.27
C VAL A 542 70.23 -7.25 -1.02
N VAL A 543 69.11 -6.53 -0.90
CA VAL A 543 68.25 -6.12 -2.01
C VAL A 543 69.01 -5.19 -2.95
N GLN A 544 69.01 -5.52 -4.23
CA GLN A 544 69.58 -4.67 -5.26
C GLN A 544 68.65 -3.47 -5.49
N ASN A 545 69.12 -2.27 -5.17
CA ASN A 545 68.34 -1.05 -5.34
C ASN A 545 67.90 -0.85 -6.79
N TYR A 546 66.69 -0.34 -6.98
CA TYR A 546 65.98 -0.27 -8.26
C TYR A 546 65.73 -1.60 -8.99
N SER A 547 65.76 -2.74 -8.28
CA SER A 547 65.24 -4.02 -8.77
C SER A 547 63.91 -4.43 -8.14
N MET A 548 63.44 -3.70 -7.13
CA MET A 548 62.17 -3.97 -6.46
C MET A 548 61.00 -3.38 -7.22
N ALA A 549 60.13 -4.25 -7.69
CA ALA A 549 58.83 -3.92 -8.24
C ALA A 549 57.76 -4.31 -7.22
N SER A 550 57.26 -3.33 -6.47
CA SER A 550 56.01 -3.43 -5.71
C SER A 550 54.85 -3.08 -6.64
N ASN A 551 53.89 -3.99 -6.75
CA ASN A 551 52.69 -3.82 -7.57
C ASN A 551 51.47 -4.33 -6.79
N LEU A 552 50.30 -4.08 -7.35
CA LEU A 552 49.01 -4.54 -6.84
C LEU A 552 48.18 -5.10 -7.97
N ILE A 553 47.12 -5.82 -7.61
CA ILE A 553 45.98 -6.09 -8.48
C ILE A 553 44.71 -5.74 -7.69
N ALA A 554 43.88 -4.88 -8.25
CA ALA A 554 42.57 -4.54 -7.70
C ALA A 554 41.49 -5.42 -8.33
N PHE A 555 40.36 -5.57 -7.63
CA PHE A 555 39.12 -6.11 -8.18
C PHE A 555 38.05 -5.02 -8.06
N ASP A 556 38.43 -3.81 -8.47
CA ASP A 556 37.57 -2.65 -8.45
C ASP A 556 36.59 -2.72 -9.63
N ASP A 557 35.60 -1.84 -9.61
CA ASP A 557 34.55 -1.69 -10.63
C ASP A 557 34.55 -0.21 -11.07
N SER A 558 35.49 0.13 -11.95
CA SER A 558 35.90 1.52 -12.24
C SER A 558 34.91 2.32 -13.09
N ASP A 559 33.83 1.71 -13.59
CA ASP A 559 32.64 2.44 -14.05
C ASP A 559 31.29 2.02 -13.43
N GLY A 560 31.25 0.94 -12.65
CA GLY A 560 30.12 0.56 -11.80
C GLY A 560 29.10 -0.38 -12.44
N ASP A 561 29.41 -0.98 -13.60
CA ASP A 561 28.47 -1.82 -14.34
C ASP A 561 28.27 -3.25 -13.77
N GLY A 562 29.17 -3.68 -12.86
CA GLY A 562 29.19 -5.02 -12.27
C GLY A 562 30.25 -5.97 -12.87
N ILE A 563 31.09 -5.53 -13.79
CA ILE A 563 32.21 -6.28 -14.37
C ILE A 563 33.53 -5.75 -13.78
N PRO A 564 34.34 -6.56 -13.06
CA PRO A 564 35.59 -6.07 -12.49
C PRO A 564 36.66 -5.75 -13.55
N ASP A 565 37.38 -4.64 -13.37
CA ASP A 565 38.37 -4.08 -14.32
C ASP A 565 39.28 -5.15 -14.98
N LEU A 566 39.83 -6.06 -14.15
CA LEU A 566 40.76 -7.12 -14.53
C LEU A 566 40.23 -8.04 -15.66
N LYS A 567 38.91 -8.22 -15.73
CA LYS A 567 38.24 -9.07 -16.71
C LYS A 567 38.00 -8.34 -18.02
N GLU A 568 37.75 -7.04 -17.94
CA GLU A 568 37.61 -6.15 -19.09
C GLU A 568 38.95 -5.93 -19.79
N GLU A 569 40.03 -5.73 -19.01
CA GLU A 569 41.39 -5.74 -19.55
C GLU A 569 41.72 -7.06 -20.27
N ALA A 570 41.24 -8.20 -19.75
CA ALA A 570 41.42 -9.51 -20.38
C ALA A 570 40.51 -9.75 -21.61
N ASP A 571 39.41 -9.00 -21.73
CA ASP A 571 38.57 -8.88 -22.94
C ASP A 571 39.00 -7.75 -23.89
N LEU A 572 40.06 -7.01 -23.51
CA LEU A 572 40.62 -5.84 -24.19
C LEU A 572 39.67 -4.64 -24.30
N THR A 573 38.65 -4.53 -23.46
CA THR A 573 37.77 -3.35 -23.37
C THR A 573 38.42 -2.29 -22.46
N ASN A 574 37.67 -1.33 -21.90
CA ASN A 574 38.24 -0.23 -21.11
C ASN A 574 37.43 -0.06 -19.82
N PRO A 575 38.01 -0.24 -18.62
CA PRO A 575 37.30 -0.15 -17.33
C PRO A 575 36.75 1.24 -16.93
N LEU A 576 36.60 2.13 -17.90
CA LEU A 576 36.01 3.46 -17.78
C LEU A 576 34.95 3.67 -18.88
N VAL A 577 34.38 2.56 -19.38
CA VAL A 577 33.40 2.47 -20.47
C VAL A 577 32.46 1.33 -20.14
N SER A 578 31.25 1.70 -19.71
CA SER A 578 30.28 0.74 -19.18
C SER A 578 29.69 -0.14 -20.28
N MET A 579 29.48 -1.42 -19.96
CA MET A 579 28.69 -2.36 -20.73
C MET A 579 27.27 -1.79 -20.93
N PRO A 580 26.80 -1.62 -22.18
CA PRO A 580 25.51 -0.97 -22.40
C PRO A 580 24.36 -1.81 -21.83
N ASN A 581 23.71 -1.29 -20.80
CA ASN A 581 22.38 -1.72 -20.39
C ASN A 581 21.41 -1.30 -21.51
N ILE A 582 20.60 -2.24 -22.02
CA ILE A 582 19.72 -2.03 -23.17
C ILE A 582 18.34 -2.57 -22.84
N SER A 583 17.34 -1.67 -22.76
CA SER A 583 15.93 -2.06 -22.73
C SER A 583 15.59 -2.86 -23.98
N ASN A 584 14.59 -3.73 -23.84
CA ASN A 584 14.30 -4.78 -24.80
C ASN A 584 13.81 -4.31 -26.19
N VAL A 585 13.59 -5.29 -27.09
CA VAL A 585 13.56 -5.19 -28.56
C VAL A 585 12.43 -5.99 -29.32
N TYR A 586 11.48 -5.35 -30.07
CA TYR A 586 10.39 -5.71 -31.06
C TYR A 586 10.35 -4.70 -32.29
N VAL A 587 10.33 -5.15 -33.55
CA VAL A 587 10.57 -4.34 -34.81
C VAL A 587 9.58 -3.17 -35.16
N SER A 588 9.40 -2.10 -34.35
CA SER A 588 8.57 -0.92 -34.77
C SER A 588 8.61 0.48 -34.06
N GLU A 589 9.43 0.79 -33.03
CA GLU A 589 9.51 2.13 -32.35
C GLU A 589 10.79 2.97 -32.60
N ASN A 590 10.77 4.06 -33.35
CA ASN A 590 11.88 5.01 -33.70
C ASN A 590 13.28 5.11 -32.97
N LYS A 591 13.59 4.50 -31.81
CA LYS A 591 14.85 4.58 -31.05
C LYS A 591 15.26 3.27 -30.34
N VAL A 592 16.52 3.12 -29.92
CA VAL A 592 16.88 2.22 -28.80
C VAL A 592 16.81 3.02 -27.50
N HIS A 593 16.30 2.41 -26.42
CA HIS A 593 16.49 2.90 -25.07
C HIS A 593 17.52 2.05 -24.31
N GLY A 594 18.26 2.67 -23.40
CA GLY A 594 19.28 1.99 -22.60
C GLY A 594 19.90 2.92 -21.57
N GLU A 595 20.98 2.45 -20.96
CA GLU A 595 21.63 3.10 -19.84
C GLU A 595 23.12 2.73 -19.79
N LEU A 596 23.94 3.64 -19.27
CA LEU A 596 25.34 3.37 -18.91
C LEU A 596 25.50 3.63 -17.42
N VAL A 597 26.33 2.84 -16.75
CA VAL A 597 26.80 3.20 -15.41
C VAL A 597 28.05 4.08 -15.53
N PHE A 598 28.24 4.95 -14.56
CA PHE A 598 29.46 5.72 -14.38
C PHE A 598 29.87 5.67 -12.91
N ASN A 599 31.16 5.49 -12.65
CA ASN A 599 31.82 5.72 -11.36
C ASN A 599 32.62 7.05 -11.45
N GLN A 600 33.19 7.55 -10.35
CA GLN A 600 33.76 8.90 -10.26
C GLN A 600 35.17 9.06 -10.88
N ALA A 601 35.32 8.66 -12.15
CA ALA A 601 36.53 8.84 -12.96
C ALA A 601 36.36 9.92 -14.06
N GLU A 602 37.46 10.37 -14.68
CA GLU A 602 37.47 11.53 -15.62
C GLU A 602 36.29 11.50 -16.61
N GLY A 603 35.47 12.56 -16.64
CA GLY A 603 34.15 12.66 -17.32
C GLY A 603 34.18 12.50 -18.84
N THR A 604 34.48 11.28 -19.28
CA THR A 604 34.82 10.91 -20.65
C THR A 604 33.55 10.63 -21.43
N LYS A 605 33.42 11.25 -22.60
CA LYS A 605 32.24 11.07 -23.44
C LYS A 605 32.29 9.71 -24.12
N GLN A 606 31.19 8.96 -23.94
CA GLN A 606 31.03 7.64 -24.50
C GLN A 606 30.05 7.72 -25.68
N GLU A 607 30.52 7.33 -26.87
CA GLU A 607 29.69 7.18 -28.06
C GLU A 607 29.08 5.78 -28.06
N VAL A 608 27.75 5.73 -28.05
CA VAL A 608 26.97 4.49 -28.12
C VAL A 608 26.43 4.34 -29.53
N THR A 609 26.76 3.24 -30.20
CA THR A 609 26.40 2.97 -31.61
C THR A 609 25.73 1.62 -31.75
N VAL A 610 24.60 1.59 -32.46
CA VAL A 610 23.79 0.38 -32.71
C VAL A 610 24.10 -0.18 -34.09
N THR A 611 24.44 -1.47 -34.18
CA THR A 611 24.83 -2.17 -35.42
C THR A 611 24.15 -3.53 -35.55
N ASP A 612 24.06 -4.09 -36.77
CA ASP A 612 23.87 -5.54 -36.97
C ASP A 612 25.23 -6.28 -36.99
N GLU A 613 25.18 -7.61 -37.02
CA GLU A 613 26.36 -8.50 -37.16
C GLU A 613 27.24 -8.20 -38.41
N LYS A 614 26.77 -7.37 -39.35
CA LYS A 614 27.48 -6.97 -40.57
C LYS A 614 28.09 -5.57 -40.49
N GLY A 615 27.92 -4.88 -39.35
CA GLY A 615 28.38 -3.50 -39.14
C GLY A 615 27.46 -2.42 -39.72
N THR A 616 26.20 -2.75 -40.04
CA THR A 616 25.21 -1.77 -40.50
C THR A 616 24.80 -0.88 -39.34
N VAL A 617 25.31 0.35 -39.25
CA VAL A 617 24.88 1.32 -38.20
C VAL A 617 23.42 1.71 -38.39
N TYR A 618 22.59 1.58 -37.36
CA TYR A 618 21.17 2.03 -37.35
C TYR A 618 20.99 3.40 -36.69
N GLY A 619 21.79 3.70 -35.66
CA GLY A 619 21.85 5.00 -34.99
C GLY A 619 23.03 5.06 -34.04
N SER A 620 23.39 6.27 -33.60
CA SER A 620 24.34 6.50 -32.50
C SER A 620 23.94 7.71 -31.66
N THR A 621 24.45 7.78 -30.43
CA THR A 621 24.28 8.91 -29.50
C THR A 621 25.57 9.12 -28.71
N THR A 622 25.71 10.25 -28.03
CA THR A 622 26.85 10.52 -27.14
C THR A 622 26.35 10.77 -25.72
N VAL A 623 26.68 9.87 -24.82
CA VAL A 623 26.43 10.06 -23.38
C VAL A 623 27.60 10.86 -22.81
N THR A 624 27.29 11.88 -22.01
CA THR A 624 28.26 12.64 -21.23
C THR A 624 27.95 12.36 -19.76
N PRO A 625 28.91 11.86 -18.96
CA PRO A 625 28.65 11.53 -17.56
C PRO A 625 28.15 12.76 -16.78
N GLU A 626 27.04 12.62 -16.07
CA GLU A 626 26.68 13.55 -15.00
C GLU A 626 27.67 13.40 -13.83
N ARG A 627 27.94 14.49 -13.10
CA ARG A 627 28.69 14.39 -11.84
C ARG A 627 27.75 14.09 -10.68
N PHE A 628 28.23 13.26 -9.77
CA PHE A 628 27.58 12.84 -8.55
C PHE A 628 28.65 12.59 -7.49
N ASP A 629 28.27 12.69 -6.22
CA ASP A 629 29.07 12.23 -5.09
C ASP A 629 28.54 10.85 -4.69
N GLY A 630 29.32 9.78 -4.84
CA GLY A 630 28.86 8.43 -4.50
C GLY A 630 29.54 7.28 -5.26
N VAL A 631 29.02 6.07 -5.03
CA VAL A 631 29.63 4.77 -5.37
C VAL A 631 29.64 4.50 -6.87
N ALA A 632 28.51 4.74 -7.53
CA ALA A 632 28.31 4.76 -8.97
C ALA A 632 26.95 5.43 -9.25
N LYS A 633 26.68 5.81 -10.50
CA LYS A 633 25.37 6.30 -10.95
C LYS A 633 25.06 5.84 -12.37
N ALA A 634 23.91 5.19 -12.53
CA ALA A 634 23.38 4.84 -13.83
C ALA A 634 22.69 6.06 -14.50
N GLN A 635 22.89 6.23 -15.81
CA GLN A 635 22.40 7.35 -16.60
C GLN A 635 21.84 6.87 -17.94
N LYS A 636 20.53 7.07 -18.11
CA LYS A 636 19.75 6.61 -19.26
C LYS A 636 20.04 7.41 -20.53
N PHE A 637 19.89 6.75 -21.68
CA PHE A 637 20.08 7.33 -23.00
C PHE A 637 19.02 6.85 -24.00
N ASP A 638 18.80 7.67 -25.03
CA ASP A 638 18.04 7.32 -26.23
C ASP A 638 18.95 7.37 -27.46
N ILE A 639 18.86 6.36 -28.32
CA ILE A 639 19.55 6.32 -29.62
C ILE A 639 18.49 6.41 -30.73
N PRO A 640 18.23 7.60 -31.30
CA PRO A 640 17.27 7.75 -32.39
C PRO A 640 17.77 7.03 -33.65
N LEU A 641 16.88 6.35 -34.36
CA LEU A 641 17.25 5.56 -35.53
C LEU A 641 17.15 6.33 -36.84
N THR A 642 18.10 6.02 -37.71
CA THR A 642 18.29 6.61 -39.05
C THR A 642 17.93 5.65 -40.17
N LYS A 643 17.49 4.42 -39.84
CA LYS A 643 17.21 3.32 -40.78
C LYS A 643 16.02 2.50 -40.32
N THR A 644 15.53 1.66 -41.24
CA THR A 644 14.58 0.59 -40.98
C THR A 644 15.31 -0.71 -40.60
N LEU A 645 14.83 -1.43 -39.60
CA LEU A 645 15.41 -2.64 -39.05
C LEU A 645 15.28 -3.87 -39.97
N PRO A 646 16.10 -4.92 -39.73
CA PRO A 646 15.84 -6.25 -40.25
C PRO A 646 14.70 -6.94 -39.48
N ALA A 647 14.37 -8.16 -39.87
CA ALA A 647 13.25 -8.90 -39.27
C ALA A 647 13.55 -9.37 -37.83
N ALA A 648 12.48 -9.66 -37.08
CA ALA A 648 12.53 -10.28 -35.76
C ALA A 648 13.39 -11.56 -35.77
N GLY A 649 14.11 -11.79 -34.67
CA GLY A 649 15.12 -12.84 -34.53
C GLY A 649 16.52 -12.46 -35.03
N THR A 650 16.70 -11.29 -35.65
CA THR A 650 18.04 -10.76 -35.95
C THR A 650 18.70 -10.26 -34.67
N LYS A 651 20.01 -10.45 -34.52
CA LYS A 651 20.80 -9.80 -33.47
C LYS A 651 21.24 -8.41 -33.88
N LEU A 652 21.11 -7.45 -32.96
CA LEU A 652 21.88 -6.22 -32.98
C LEU A 652 22.96 -6.25 -31.89
N ILE A 653 24.02 -5.50 -32.16
CA ILE A 653 25.13 -5.24 -31.28
C ILE A 653 25.05 -3.75 -30.94
N VAL A 654 24.77 -3.43 -29.68
CA VAL A 654 24.92 -2.07 -29.18
C VAL A 654 26.30 -1.97 -28.57
N SER A 655 27.09 -1.02 -29.06
CA SER A 655 28.50 -0.87 -28.73
C SER A 655 28.80 0.49 -28.11
N VAL A 656 29.64 0.52 -27.09
CA VAL A 656 30.04 1.75 -26.38
C VAL A 656 31.54 1.94 -26.53
N SER A 657 31.97 3.16 -26.84
CA SER A 657 33.39 3.49 -26.95
C SER A 657 33.69 4.93 -26.51
N THR A 658 34.87 5.14 -25.95
CA THR A 658 35.43 6.49 -25.71
C THR A 658 35.56 7.28 -27.02
N ILE A 659 35.15 8.54 -27.03
CA ILE A 659 35.48 9.45 -28.14
C ILE A 659 36.96 9.85 -28.03
N ALA A 660 37.84 9.12 -28.73
CA ALA A 660 39.29 9.33 -28.68
C ALA A 660 39.70 10.73 -29.22
N SER A 661 40.42 11.50 -28.41
CA SER A 661 40.92 12.81 -28.80
C SER A 661 42.09 12.69 -29.81
N SER A 662 42.20 13.65 -30.74
CA SER A 662 43.18 13.58 -31.84
C SER A 662 44.62 13.79 -31.39
N GLY A 663 45.49 12.79 -31.58
CA GLY A 663 46.90 12.87 -31.23
C GLY A 663 47.81 11.91 -32.00
N ASP A 664 49.06 11.78 -31.53
CA ASP A 664 50.08 10.84 -32.05
C ASP A 664 49.90 9.40 -31.47
N SER A 665 48.91 9.20 -30.61
CA SER A 665 48.60 7.95 -29.91
C SER A 665 47.24 7.41 -30.38
N MET A 666 47.14 6.08 -30.49
CA MET A 666 45.92 5.40 -30.96
C MET A 666 45.24 4.69 -29.78
N SER A 667 43.89 4.67 -29.75
CA SER A 667 43.17 3.82 -28.80
C SER A 667 43.63 2.37 -28.93
N ASN A 668 43.84 1.70 -27.80
CA ASN A 668 44.35 0.33 -27.75
C ASN A 668 43.31 -0.69 -27.30
N ASN A 669 42.05 -0.28 -27.15
CA ASN A 669 40.98 -1.06 -26.54
C ASN A 669 39.82 -1.25 -27.52
N LEU A 670 39.07 -2.34 -27.37
CA LEU A 670 37.82 -2.64 -28.07
C LEU A 670 36.65 -1.85 -27.46
N PRO A 671 35.59 -1.56 -28.25
CA PRO A 671 34.31 -1.10 -27.69
C PRO A 671 33.68 -2.20 -26.82
N GLN A 672 33.06 -1.81 -25.70
CA GLN A 672 32.10 -2.69 -25.02
C GLN A 672 30.95 -3.04 -25.96
N LYS A 673 30.34 -4.21 -25.77
CA LYS A 673 29.25 -4.70 -26.62
C LYS A 673 28.26 -5.54 -25.84
N ASN A 674 27.01 -5.10 -25.83
CA ASN A 674 25.88 -5.96 -25.46
C ASN A 674 25.16 -6.39 -26.75
N GLU A 675 24.70 -7.65 -26.78
CA GLU A 675 23.92 -8.20 -27.89
C GLU A 675 22.45 -8.26 -27.51
N VAL A 676 21.59 -7.84 -28.42
CA VAL A 676 20.15 -7.81 -28.17
C VAL A 676 19.41 -8.35 -29.39
N THR A 677 18.44 -9.24 -29.16
CA THR A 677 17.72 -9.95 -30.24
C THR A 677 16.41 -9.26 -30.53
N LEU A 678 16.22 -8.79 -31.77
CA LEU A 678 14.98 -8.17 -32.24
C LEU A 678 13.78 -9.12 -32.05
N LYS A 679 12.63 -8.65 -31.61
CA LYS A 679 11.41 -9.49 -31.43
C LYS A 679 10.29 -8.99 -32.36
N GLU A 680 9.11 -9.59 -32.27
CA GLU A 680 8.01 -9.32 -33.20
C GLU A 680 7.28 -7.97 -32.93
N GLY A 681 7.51 -6.97 -33.79
CA GLY A 681 6.78 -5.69 -33.79
C GLY A 681 5.26 -5.83 -33.98
N ALA A 682 4.52 -4.73 -33.87
CA ALA A 682 3.06 -4.76 -34.03
C ALA A 682 2.68 -5.14 -35.47
N ILE A 683 2.08 -6.31 -35.68
CA ILE A 683 1.69 -6.82 -37.00
C ILE A 683 0.30 -6.31 -37.34
N ALA A 684 0.21 -5.59 -38.46
CA ALA A 684 -1.06 -5.14 -39.02
C ALA A 684 -1.97 -6.30 -39.43
N LYS A 685 -3.24 -6.23 -39.06
CA LYS A 685 -4.28 -7.11 -39.60
C LYS A 685 -4.54 -6.77 -41.08
N THR A 686 -4.50 -7.78 -41.95
CA THR A 686 -4.44 -7.58 -43.42
C THR A 686 -5.80 -7.59 -44.12
N ASP A 687 -6.87 -8.01 -43.45
CA ASP A 687 -8.21 -8.24 -44.01
C ASP A 687 -9.27 -7.22 -43.55
N LEU A 688 -8.85 -6.11 -42.92
CA LEU A 688 -9.75 -5.07 -42.42
C LEU A 688 -10.59 -4.43 -43.53
N LYS A 689 -11.90 -4.40 -43.28
CA LYS A 689 -12.91 -3.82 -44.17
C LYS A 689 -13.71 -2.77 -43.43
N TYR A 690 -13.93 -1.64 -44.08
CA TYR A 690 -14.84 -0.59 -43.65
C TYR A 690 -15.79 -0.25 -44.80
N TYR A 691 -16.75 0.63 -44.55
CA TYR A 691 -17.75 0.99 -45.54
C TYR A 691 -17.85 2.49 -45.75
N THR A 692 -18.23 2.91 -46.95
CA THR A 692 -18.23 4.33 -47.33
C THR A 692 -19.14 5.15 -46.41
N GLY A 693 -18.55 6.12 -45.70
CA GLY A 693 -19.21 7.00 -44.74
C GLY A 693 -19.29 6.48 -43.30
N VAL A 694 -18.94 5.22 -43.03
CA VAL A 694 -18.90 4.66 -41.67
C VAL A 694 -17.68 5.19 -40.92
N THR A 695 -17.86 5.56 -39.64
CA THR A 695 -16.74 6.01 -38.80
C THR A 695 -15.92 4.81 -38.35
N VAL A 696 -14.59 4.84 -38.50
CA VAL A 696 -13.73 3.80 -37.92
C VAL A 696 -13.78 3.91 -36.39
N GLY A 697 -14.13 2.81 -35.71
CA GLY A 697 -14.23 2.75 -34.24
C GLY A 697 -12.92 3.09 -33.53
N ASP A 698 -13.01 3.56 -32.29
CA ASP A 698 -11.85 4.02 -31.52
C ASP A 698 -10.93 2.88 -31.04
N ASP A 699 -11.45 1.66 -30.89
CA ASP A 699 -10.66 0.50 -30.50
C ASP A 699 -9.73 0.02 -31.62
N ALA A 700 -8.48 0.51 -31.55
CA ALA A 700 -7.40 0.14 -32.44
C ALA A 700 -6.79 -1.25 -32.15
N LYS A 701 -7.14 -1.93 -31.04
CA LYS A 701 -6.60 -3.25 -30.70
C LYS A 701 -7.02 -4.30 -31.73
N ASN A 702 -8.25 -4.19 -32.26
CA ASN A 702 -8.79 -5.05 -33.32
C ASN A 702 -8.07 -4.93 -34.67
N ALA A 703 -7.24 -3.90 -34.84
CA ALA A 703 -6.47 -3.65 -36.06
C ALA A 703 -5.09 -4.33 -36.06
N ILE A 704 -4.67 -4.91 -34.91
CA ILE A 704 -3.41 -5.62 -34.72
C ILE A 704 -3.66 -7.13 -34.67
N ALA A 705 -2.82 -7.91 -35.35
CA ALA A 705 -2.99 -9.36 -35.47
C ALA A 705 -2.33 -10.14 -34.31
N ASN A 706 -1.19 -9.67 -33.80
CA ASN A 706 -0.37 -10.34 -32.79
C ASN A 706 -0.51 -9.68 -31.40
N THR A 707 -1.71 -9.27 -31.00
CA THR A 707 -1.93 -8.56 -29.72
C THR A 707 -1.49 -9.34 -28.47
N ALA A 708 -1.44 -10.68 -28.55
CA ALA A 708 -0.92 -11.57 -27.50
C ALA A 708 0.62 -11.65 -27.43
N SER A 709 1.34 -11.04 -28.37
CA SER A 709 2.81 -10.92 -28.29
C SER A 709 3.23 -9.94 -27.19
N PHE A 710 2.41 -8.92 -26.92
CA PHE A 710 2.63 -7.76 -26.01
C PHE A 710 2.17 -7.99 -24.54
N PRO A 711 2.59 -7.15 -23.57
CA PRO A 711 2.05 -7.14 -22.21
C PRO A 711 0.53 -6.91 -22.13
N GLU A 712 -0.13 -7.33 -21.05
CA GLU A 712 -1.58 -7.11 -20.87
C GLU A 712 -1.96 -5.63 -20.75
N ASN A 713 -1.09 -4.82 -20.14
CA ASN A 713 -1.25 -3.37 -19.99
C ASN A 713 -1.09 -2.58 -21.31
N ALA A 714 -0.77 -3.24 -22.43
CA ALA A 714 -0.58 -2.59 -23.72
C ALA A 714 -1.86 -1.87 -24.19
N THR A 715 -1.68 -0.59 -24.51
CA THR A 715 -2.71 0.30 -25.03
C THR A 715 -2.55 0.47 -26.55
N TYR A 716 -3.67 0.68 -27.24
CA TYR A 716 -3.76 0.68 -28.69
C TYR A 716 -4.55 1.91 -29.14
N ALA A 717 -3.94 2.82 -29.90
CA ALA A 717 -4.56 4.07 -30.32
C ALA A 717 -4.38 4.36 -31.82
N TRP A 718 -5.43 4.84 -32.48
CA TRP A 718 -5.33 5.33 -33.86
C TRP A 718 -4.60 6.68 -33.90
N VAL A 719 -3.41 6.73 -34.49
CA VAL A 719 -2.71 7.98 -34.85
C VAL A 719 -3.38 8.62 -36.07
N THR A 720 -3.71 7.79 -37.06
CA THR A 720 -4.55 8.17 -38.20
C THR A 720 -5.56 7.05 -38.46
N LYS A 721 -6.84 7.40 -38.57
CA LYS A 721 -7.89 6.45 -38.96
C LYS A 721 -7.92 6.28 -40.50
N PRO A 722 -8.20 5.08 -41.02
CA PRO A 722 -8.46 4.84 -42.44
C PRO A 722 -9.49 5.83 -43.03
N ASP A 723 -9.22 6.39 -44.23
CA ASP A 723 -10.17 7.28 -44.91
C ASP A 723 -11.35 6.50 -45.50
N THR A 724 -12.47 6.52 -44.78
CA THR A 724 -13.75 5.90 -45.18
C THR A 724 -14.66 6.80 -46.02
N THR A 725 -14.22 7.99 -46.45
CA THR A 725 -15.10 8.94 -47.17
C THR A 725 -15.51 8.47 -48.58
N LYS A 726 -14.82 7.46 -49.14
CA LYS A 726 -15.05 6.88 -50.47
C LYS A 726 -14.66 5.39 -50.46
N ALA A 727 -15.24 4.59 -51.34
CA ALA A 727 -14.76 3.23 -51.60
C ALA A 727 -13.38 3.25 -52.28
N GLN A 728 -12.36 2.72 -51.58
CA GLN A 728 -10.96 2.72 -51.97
C GLN A 728 -10.15 1.74 -51.10
N THR A 729 -8.96 1.34 -51.54
CA THR A 729 -7.93 0.83 -50.62
C THR A 729 -7.26 2.01 -49.93
N THR A 730 -7.08 1.92 -48.62
CA THR A 730 -6.54 2.98 -47.75
C THR A 730 -5.72 2.34 -46.62
N SER A 731 -5.23 3.15 -45.69
CA SER A 731 -4.53 2.68 -44.49
C SER A 731 -4.75 3.63 -43.33
N GLY A 732 -4.81 3.07 -42.12
CA GLY A 732 -4.62 3.83 -40.89
C GLY A 732 -3.22 3.60 -40.33
N GLN A 733 -2.92 4.29 -39.23
CA GLN A 733 -1.73 4.05 -38.43
C GLN A 733 -2.14 3.88 -36.97
N VAL A 734 -1.72 2.77 -36.37
CA VAL A 734 -1.94 2.47 -34.95
C VAL A 734 -0.62 2.67 -34.21
N LYS A 735 -0.71 3.27 -33.03
CA LYS A 735 0.35 3.28 -32.02
C LYS A 735 0.00 2.24 -30.96
N VAL A 736 0.94 1.36 -30.65
CA VAL A 736 0.85 0.45 -29.51
C VAL A 736 1.84 0.95 -28.45
N THR A 737 1.41 1.12 -27.20
CA THR A 737 2.27 1.59 -26.10
C THR A 737 2.08 0.81 -24.81
N PHE A 738 3.19 0.45 -24.17
CA PHE A 738 3.32 -0.26 -22.89
C PHE A 738 4.69 0.12 -22.26
N PRO A 739 4.84 0.05 -20.93
CA PRO A 739 6.15 0.18 -20.27
C PRO A 739 7.09 -0.97 -20.64
N ASP A 740 8.40 -0.81 -20.45
CA ASP A 740 9.36 -1.93 -20.47
C ASP A 740 9.35 -2.68 -19.11
N GLU A 741 9.74 -3.94 -19.16
CA GLU A 741 9.92 -4.87 -18.03
C GLU A 741 10.98 -4.39 -17.04
N LEU A 742 12.09 -3.91 -17.60
CA LEU A 742 13.31 -3.63 -16.85
C LEU A 742 13.41 -2.14 -16.54
N ASP A 743 12.94 -1.27 -17.44
CA ASP A 743 12.63 0.13 -17.12
C ASP A 743 11.14 0.49 -17.27
N PRO A 744 10.33 0.37 -16.19
CA PRO A 744 8.95 0.84 -16.19
C PRO A 744 8.75 2.35 -16.37
N THR A 745 9.83 3.16 -16.37
CA THR A 745 9.78 4.58 -16.74
C THR A 745 10.01 4.82 -18.23
N TYR A 746 10.57 3.84 -18.95
CA TYR A 746 10.53 3.80 -20.40
C TYR A 746 9.15 3.33 -20.89
N THR A 747 8.74 3.80 -22.06
CA THR A 747 7.50 3.40 -22.71
C THR A 747 7.79 3.13 -24.18
N HIS A 748 7.53 1.89 -24.57
CA HIS A 748 7.63 1.43 -25.95
C HIS A 748 6.56 2.08 -26.83
N GLU A 749 6.89 2.41 -28.08
CA GLU A 749 6.04 3.23 -28.97
C GLU A 749 5.92 2.72 -30.41
N LEU A 750 5.48 1.47 -30.56
CA LEU A 750 5.40 0.79 -31.85
C LEU A 750 4.39 1.46 -32.81
N LEU A 751 4.86 1.88 -33.99
CA LEU A 751 4.03 2.55 -35.01
C LEU A 751 3.79 1.67 -36.24
N VAL A 752 2.62 1.04 -36.31
CA VAL A 752 2.24 0.12 -37.39
C VAL A 752 1.27 0.77 -38.38
N THR A 753 1.58 0.68 -39.67
CA THR A 753 0.68 1.07 -40.76
C THR A 753 -0.25 -0.10 -41.08
N VAL A 754 -1.55 0.12 -40.91
CA VAL A 754 -2.57 -0.93 -41.05
C VAL A 754 -3.36 -0.74 -42.35
N PRO A 755 -3.30 -1.68 -43.31
CA PRO A 755 -4.04 -1.58 -44.57
C PRO A 755 -5.52 -1.86 -44.34
N ALA A 756 -6.39 -1.20 -45.10
CA ALA A 756 -7.83 -1.42 -45.05
C ALA A 756 -8.49 -1.22 -46.41
N THR A 757 -9.61 -1.90 -46.64
CA THR A 757 -10.44 -1.71 -47.84
C THR A 757 -11.79 -1.10 -47.48
N VAL A 758 -12.18 -0.02 -48.16
CA VAL A 758 -13.48 0.63 -47.99
C VAL A 758 -14.39 0.26 -49.15
N THR A 759 -15.61 -0.18 -48.86
CA THR A 759 -16.61 -0.59 -49.86
C THR A 759 -17.92 0.21 -49.76
N ASP A 760 -18.52 0.53 -50.92
CA ASP A 760 -19.81 1.22 -50.97
C ASP A 760 -20.97 0.30 -50.53
N ILE A 761 -21.99 0.89 -49.88
CA ILE A 761 -23.21 0.19 -49.46
C ILE A 761 -24.37 0.54 -50.40
N ASP A 762 -24.93 -0.48 -51.07
CA ASP A 762 -26.21 -0.36 -51.77
C ASP A 762 -27.39 -0.85 -50.91
N LEU A 763 -28.11 0.10 -50.32
CA LEU A 763 -29.32 -0.20 -49.55
C LEU A 763 -30.51 -0.63 -50.41
N THR A 764 -30.54 -0.42 -51.74
CA THR A 764 -31.78 -0.44 -52.55
C THR A 764 -32.53 -1.78 -52.58
N LYS A 765 -31.89 -2.88 -52.20
CA LYS A 765 -32.48 -4.22 -52.06
C LYS A 765 -32.31 -4.82 -50.65
N SER A 766 -31.95 -3.99 -49.67
CA SER A 766 -31.74 -4.44 -48.29
C SER A 766 -33.03 -4.88 -47.59
N THR A 767 -32.88 -5.80 -46.65
CA THR A 767 -33.90 -6.18 -45.67
C THR A 767 -33.45 -5.78 -44.27
N ILE A 768 -34.41 -5.64 -43.34
CA ILE A 768 -34.12 -5.39 -41.93
C ILE A 768 -34.78 -6.45 -41.06
N GLU A 769 -34.14 -6.79 -39.94
CA GLU A 769 -34.82 -7.37 -38.79
C GLU A 769 -35.05 -6.27 -37.76
N VAL A 770 -36.22 -6.26 -37.13
CA VAL A 770 -36.63 -5.21 -36.19
C VAL A 770 -37.12 -5.79 -34.88
N ASN A 771 -36.99 -5.02 -33.81
CA ASN A 771 -37.85 -5.17 -32.65
C ASN A 771 -39.27 -4.76 -33.08
N LYS A 772 -40.26 -5.60 -32.80
CA LYS A 772 -41.65 -5.38 -33.19
C LYS A 772 -42.21 -4.18 -32.41
N PRO A 773 -42.64 -3.08 -33.05
CA PRO A 773 -43.27 -1.98 -32.34
C PRO A 773 -44.60 -2.40 -31.72
N SER A 774 -44.81 -2.03 -30.47
CA SER A 774 -46.14 -1.99 -29.86
C SER A 774 -46.68 -0.57 -29.94
N LEU A 775 -47.89 -0.41 -30.46
CA LEU A 775 -48.74 0.78 -30.29
C LEU A 775 -49.91 0.42 -29.38
N HIS A 776 -50.63 1.41 -28.83
CA HIS A 776 -51.88 1.14 -28.10
C HIS A 776 -53.12 1.40 -28.96
N VAL A 777 -54.25 0.81 -28.55
CA VAL A 777 -55.55 1.07 -29.19
C VAL A 777 -55.88 2.56 -29.14
N ASN A 778 -56.44 3.05 -30.24
CA ASN A 778 -56.84 4.44 -30.50
C ASN A 778 -55.70 5.47 -30.48
N GLN A 779 -54.42 5.06 -30.44
CA GLN A 779 -53.27 5.97 -30.36
C GLN A 779 -53.26 7.00 -31.51
N ASP A 780 -53.00 8.27 -31.16
CA ASP A 780 -53.02 9.40 -32.09
C ASP A 780 -51.90 9.31 -33.14
N ILE A 781 -52.26 9.45 -34.42
CA ILE A 781 -51.37 9.25 -35.57
C ILE A 781 -50.23 10.28 -35.65
N ASP A 782 -50.40 11.49 -35.11
CA ASP A 782 -49.30 12.46 -35.03
C ASP A 782 -48.24 11.94 -34.03
N THR A 783 -48.66 11.35 -32.90
CA THR A 783 -47.73 10.74 -31.93
C THR A 783 -47.02 9.49 -32.49
N VAL A 784 -47.73 8.69 -33.29
CA VAL A 784 -47.16 7.50 -33.96
C VAL A 784 -46.14 7.88 -35.04
N ASN A 785 -46.29 9.05 -35.66
CA ASN A 785 -45.26 9.62 -36.54
C ASN A 785 -44.07 10.18 -35.74
N ASP A 786 -44.31 10.91 -34.64
CA ASP A 786 -43.26 11.42 -33.75
C ASP A 786 -42.42 10.29 -33.09
N MET A 787 -42.97 9.09 -32.91
CA MET A 787 -42.22 7.92 -32.43
C MET A 787 -41.01 7.56 -33.33
N LEU A 788 -41.05 7.86 -34.63
CA LEU A 788 -39.96 7.55 -35.58
C LEU A 788 -38.78 8.54 -35.50
N THR A 789 -38.43 8.98 -34.29
CA THR A 789 -37.17 9.67 -34.03
C THR A 789 -35.97 8.84 -34.51
N ARG A 790 -34.93 9.52 -34.98
CA ARG A 790 -33.68 8.88 -35.44
C ARG A 790 -33.09 7.94 -34.37
N ASP A 791 -33.05 8.41 -33.13
CA ASP A 791 -32.59 7.62 -31.98
C ASP A 791 -33.41 6.34 -31.78
N TYR A 792 -34.75 6.45 -31.71
CA TYR A 792 -35.60 5.26 -31.58
C TYR A 792 -35.38 4.27 -32.71
N VAL A 793 -35.28 4.75 -33.96
CA VAL A 793 -35.14 3.86 -35.11
C VAL A 793 -33.78 3.15 -35.16
N GLU A 794 -32.69 3.88 -34.89
CA GLU A 794 -31.31 3.37 -35.01
C GLU A 794 -30.85 2.62 -33.74
N ASN A 795 -31.28 3.00 -32.54
CA ASN A 795 -30.88 2.37 -31.28
C ASN A 795 -31.88 1.34 -30.73
N LYS A 796 -33.15 1.34 -31.17
CA LYS A 796 -34.20 0.47 -30.59
C LYS A 796 -35.04 -0.30 -31.63
N LEU A 797 -35.33 0.26 -32.80
CA LEU A 797 -36.20 -0.38 -33.79
C LEU A 797 -35.46 -1.42 -34.63
N ILE A 798 -34.39 -1.04 -35.33
CA ILE A 798 -33.67 -1.94 -36.23
C ILE A 798 -32.62 -2.72 -35.44
N LYS A 799 -32.68 -4.06 -35.48
CA LYS A 799 -31.67 -4.95 -34.88
C LYS A 799 -30.54 -5.29 -35.85
N LYS A 800 -30.92 -5.48 -37.12
CA LYS A 800 -30.11 -6.07 -38.18
C LYS A 800 -30.48 -5.42 -39.51
N LEU A 801 -29.48 -5.09 -40.31
CA LEU A 801 -29.63 -4.70 -41.71
C LEU A 801 -28.88 -5.72 -42.57
N THR A 802 -29.54 -6.30 -43.57
CA THR A 802 -28.92 -7.27 -44.49
C THR A 802 -28.95 -6.71 -45.90
N LEU A 803 -27.79 -6.61 -46.54
CA LEU A 803 -27.65 -6.19 -47.94
C LEU A 803 -27.94 -7.35 -48.90
N ALA A 804 -28.15 -7.02 -50.18
CA ALA A 804 -28.51 -8.01 -51.21
C ALA A 804 -27.35 -8.91 -51.68
N ASP A 805 -26.13 -8.65 -51.22
CA ASP A 805 -24.96 -9.54 -51.37
C ASP A 805 -24.80 -10.52 -50.19
N GLY A 806 -25.62 -10.38 -49.14
CA GLY A 806 -25.55 -11.17 -47.90
C GLY A 806 -24.77 -10.51 -46.76
N THR A 807 -24.21 -9.32 -46.95
CA THR A 807 -23.57 -8.55 -45.87
C THR A 807 -24.58 -8.21 -44.78
N VAL A 808 -24.21 -8.43 -43.51
CA VAL A 808 -25.05 -8.19 -42.33
C VAL A 808 -24.40 -7.12 -41.46
N PHE A 809 -25.19 -6.15 -41.01
CA PHE A 809 -24.82 -5.18 -39.98
C PHE A 809 -25.72 -5.33 -38.76
N GLU A 810 -25.12 -5.37 -37.58
CA GLU A 810 -25.77 -5.43 -36.26
C GLU A 810 -25.05 -4.50 -35.28
N GLY A 811 -25.57 -4.36 -34.06
CA GLY A 811 -24.87 -3.67 -32.97
C GLY A 811 -24.52 -2.21 -33.28
N GLN A 812 -23.24 -1.84 -33.16
CA GLN A 812 -22.77 -0.48 -33.42
C GLN A 812 -22.57 -0.20 -34.93
N GLU A 813 -22.06 -1.17 -35.70
CA GLU A 813 -21.84 -1.00 -37.15
C GLU A 813 -23.15 -0.66 -37.87
N LEU A 814 -24.25 -1.28 -37.47
CA LEU A 814 -25.60 -0.97 -37.95
C LEU A 814 -25.95 0.52 -37.76
N LYS A 815 -25.68 1.07 -36.59
CA LYS A 815 -25.99 2.47 -36.26
C LYS A 815 -25.14 3.43 -37.08
N ASP A 816 -23.87 3.11 -37.27
CA ASP A 816 -22.93 3.95 -38.02
C ASP A 816 -23.28 3.93 -39.52
N VAL A 817 -23.63 2.77 -40.07
CA VAL A 817 -24.15 2.60 -41.44
C VAL A 817 -25.46 3.36 -41.65
N LEU A 818 -26.42 3.22 -40.74
CA LEU A 818 -27.68 3.96 -40.81
C LEU A 818 -27.44 5.47 -40.69
N ASN A 819 -26.57 5.91 -39.77
CA ASN A 819 -26.26 7.32 -39.58
C ASN A 819 -25.64 7.96 -40.83
N ALA A 820 -24.67 7.29 -41.44
CA ALA A 820 -23.98 7.77 -42.64
C ALA A 820 -24.91 7.91 -43.86
N LEU A 821 -25.90 7.01 -43.99
CA LEU A 821 -26.69 6.86 -45.22
C LEU A 821 -28.10 7.43 -45.14
N VAL A 822 -28.70 7.51 -43.95
CA VAL A 822 -30.09 7.94 -43.73
C VAL A 822 -30.15 9.39 -43.21
N ALA A 823 -31.07 10.18 -43.78
CA ALA A 823 -31.38 11.56 -43.41
C ALA A 823 -32.54 11.67 -42.40
N GLY A 824 -33.39 10.65 -42.32
CA GLY A 824 -34.53 10.58 -41.41
C GLY A 824 -35.50 9.45 -41.77
N TYR A 825 -36.43 9.18 -40.85
CA TYR A 825 -37.42 8.11 -40.96
C TYR A 825 -38.84 8.67 -41.00
N SER A 826 -39.78 7.85 -41.45
CA SER A 826 -41.21 8.15 -41.59
C SER A 826 -41.98 6.86 -41.81
N TRP A 827 -43.29 6.83 -41.58
CA TRP A 827 -44.13 5.76 -42.08
C TRP A 827 -44.28 5.90 -43.61
N SER A 828 -44.42 4.78 -44.32
CA SER A 828 -44.67 4.83 -45.76
C SER A 828 -46.16 5.02 -46.06
N ASP A 829 -47.00 4.39 -45.25
CA ASP A 829 -48.44 4.51 -45.15
C ASP A 829 -48.77 4.48 -43.63
N ASP A 830 -49.74 5.26 -43.16
CA ASP A 830 -50.06 5.38 -41.73
C ASP A 830 -50.65 4.06 -41.16
N PRO A 831 -50.18 3.56 -39.99
CA PRO A 831 -50.67 2.33 -39.40
C PRO A 831 -52.06 2.48 -38.74
N ASP A 832 -52.89 1.44 -38.83
CA ASP A 832 -54.20 1.37 -38.16
C ASP A 832 -54.04 1.04 -36.66
N THR A 833 -54.37 2.01 -35.79
CA THR A 833 -54.36 1.87 -34.33
C THR A 833 -55.77 1.60 -33.75
N THR A 834 -56.82 1.54 -34.57
CA THR A 834 -58.21 1.51 -34.09
C THR A 834 -58.65 0.17 -33.50
N THR A 835 -57.96 -0.91 -33.87
CA THR A 835 -58.32 -2.30 -33.51
C THR A 835 -57.13 -3.02 -32.90
N ALA A 836 -57.30 -3.63 -31.73
CA ALA A 836 -56.26 -4.46 -31.12
C ALA A 836 -55.96 -5.68 -32.02
N GLY A 837 -54.69 -5.91 -32.31
CA GLY A 837 -54.26 -6.94 -33.26
C GLY A 837 -52.76 -7.20 -33.19
N LYS A 838 -52.33 -8.37 -33.66
CA LYS A 838 -50.91 -8.73 -33.75
C LYS A 838 -50.50 -8.99 -35.20
N ASP A 839 -49.26 -8.65 -35.52
CA ASP A 839 -48.68 -8.73 -36.87
C ASP A 839 -49.43 -7.91 -37.94
N ILE A 840 -49.83 -6.70 -37.58
CA ILE A 840 -50.37 -5.70 -38.50
C ILE A 840 -49.24 -5.26 -39.46
N ASP A 841 -49.53 -5.21 -40.76
CA ASP A 841 -48.55 -4.82 -41.79
C ASP A 841 -48.30 -3.31 -41.77
N ALA A 842 -47.03 -2.94 -41.57
CA ALA A 842 -46.57 -1.55 -41.62
C ALA A 842 -45.30 -1.43 -42.47
N ARG A 843 -44.94 -0.20 -42.86
CA ARG A 843 -43.78 0.04 -43.73
C ARG A 843 -42.95 1.22 -43.24
N LEU A 844 -41.73 0.95 -42.79
CA LEU A 844 -40.77 1.98 -42.40
C LEU A 844 -40.10 2.57 -43.64
N ARG A 845 -40.26 3.87 -43.86
CA ARG A 845 -39.63 4.63 -44.95
C ARG A 845 -38.41 5.38 -44.43
N ALA A 846 -37.21 4.90 -44.78
CA ALA A 846 -35.98 5.66 -44.60
C ALA A 846 -35.72 6.56 -45.81
N LYS A 847 -35.54 7.84 -45.55
CA LYS A 847 -35.13 8.86 -46.52
C LYS A 847 -33.61 8.96 -46.50
N LEU A 848 -32.94 8.60 -47.59
CA LEU A 848 -31.48 8.59 -47.66
C LEU A 848 -30.90 9.99 -47.84
N ASN A 849 -29.65 10.18 -47.42
CA ASN A 849 -28.91 11.44 -47.57
C ASN A 849 -28.79 11.88 -49.05
N ASN A 850 -28.81 10.92 -49.99
CA ASN A 850 -28.88 11.17 -51.44
C ASN A 850 -30.30 11.49 -51.98
N LYS A 851 -31.27 11.79 -51.10
CA LYS A 851 -32.68 12.12 -51.40
C LYS A 851 -33.54 11.01 -52.02
N ARG A 852 -33.02 9.79 -52.20
CA ARG A 852 -33.85 8.61 -52.50
C ARG A 852 -34.55 8.12 -51.23
N ASN A 853 -35.73 7.50 -51.37
CA ASN A 853 -36.40 6.80 -50.27
C ASN A 853 -36.28 5.29 -50.48
N ILE A 854 -36.08 4.55 -49.40
CA ILE A 854 -36.35 3.11 -49.32
C ILE A 854 -37.56 2.87 -48.42
N SER A 855 -38.22 1.71 -48.55
CA SER A 855 -39.33 1.33 -47.67
C SER A 855 -39.29 -0.16 -47.37
N TRP A 856 -38.86 -0.48 -46.16
CA TRP A 856 -38.82 -1.84 -45.63
C TRP A 856 -40.20 -2.24 -45.10
N ALA A 857 -40.59 -3.50 -45.29
CA ALA A 857 -41.79 -4.06 -44.67
C ALA A 857 -41.48 -4.47 -43.22
N MET A 858 -42.44 -4.28 -42.33
CA MET A 858 -42.34 -4.70 -40.93
C MET A 858 -43.72 -5.06 -40.37
N LYS A 859 -43.71 -5.66 -39.17
CA LYS A 859 -44.91 -5.98 -38.40
C LYS A 859 -44.94 -5.13 -37.13
N ILE A 860 -46.14 -4.64 -36.78
CA ILE A 860 -46.43 -3.99 -35.50
C ILE A 860 -47.51 -4.78 -34.75
N ASP A 861 -47.60 -4.58 -33.45
CA ASP A 861 -48.73 -5.00 -32.62
C ASP A 861 -49.48 -3.77 -32.10
N VAL A 862 -50.81 -3.83 -32.05
CA VAL A 862 -51.67 -2.82 -31.42
C VAL A 862 -52.32 -3.46 -30.21
N VAL A 863 -51.98 -2.96 -29.02
CA VAL A 863 -52.40 -3.53 -27.73
C VAL A 863 -53.56 -2.72 -27.16
N GLY A 864 -54.69 -3.38 -26.93
CA GLY A 864 -55.83 -2.82 -26.22
C GLY A 864 -55.94 -3.41 -24.81
N ALA A 865 -56.57 -2.66 -23.91
CA ALA A 865 -56.95 -3.17 -22.60
C ALA A 865 -58.01 -4.28 -22.72
N GLN A 866 -57.84 -5.35 -21.94
CA GLN A 866 -58.70 -6.52 -21.97
C GLN A 866 -59.43 -6.71 -20.64
N ALA A 867 -60.71 -7.08 -20.69
CA ALA A 867 -61.46 -7.46 -19.50
C ALA A 867 -60.89 -8.74 -18.89
N LYS A 868 -60.70 -8.77 -17.56
CA LYS A 868 -60.27 -9.97 -16.86
C LYS A 868 -61.48 -10.89 -16.63
N ALA A 869 -61.36 -12.14 -17.08
CA ALA A 869 -62.39 -13.15 -16.88
C ALA A 869 -62.47 -13.60 -15.41
N ASP A 870 -63.61 -14.20 -15.05
CA ASP A 870 -63.83 -14.94 -13.79
C ASP A 870 -63.43 -14.17 -12.52
N LEU A 871 -63.65 -12.85 -12.53
CA LEU A 871 -63.39 -11.96 -11.39
C LEU A 871 -64.28 -12.32 -10.21
N GLN A 872 -63.66 -12.58 -9.05
CA GLN A 872 -64.36 -12.78 -7.78
C GLN A 872 -63.78 -11.87 -6.70
N THR A 873 -64.63 -11.44 -5.76
CA THR A 873 -64.21 -10.63 -4.61
C THR A 873 -65.02 -10.96 -3.35
N PRO A 874 -64.44 -10.95 -2.13
CA PRO A 874 -65.20 -11.13 -0.90
C PRO A 874 -66.28 -10.05 -0.71
N TRP A 875 -67.32 -10.37 0.07
CA TRP A 875 -68.40 -9.42 0.34
C TRP A 875 -67.89 -8.08 0.84
N GLY A 876 -68.39 -6.99 0.25
CA GLY A 876 -68.00 -5.62 0.60
C GLY A 876 -66.60 -5.18 0.19
N THR A 877 -65.82 -6.03 -0.46
CA THR A 877 -64.46 -5.72 -0.92
C THR A 877 -64.50 -5.16 -2.34
N GLU A 878 -64.18 -3.88 -2.50
CA GLU A 878 -64.04 -3.27 -3.81
C GLU A 878 -62.72 -3.71 -4.47
N ILE A 879 -62.78 -4.15 -5.73
CA ILE A 879 -61.58 -4.43 -6.52
C ILE A 879 -61.01 -3.12 -7.06
N ASN A 880 -59.69 -2.92 -7.02
CA ASN A 880 -59.06 -1.78 -7.69
C ASN A 880 -59.35 -1.85 -9.19
N VAL A 881 -59.58 -0.70 -9.81
CA VAL A 881 -60.00 -0.62 -11.21
C VAL A 881 -58.91 -1.00 -12.22
N SER A 882 -57.65 -1.08 -11.79
CA SER A 882 -56.56 -1.75 -12.52
C SER A 882 -56.71 -3.27 -12.54
N ASP A 883 -57.14 -3.87 -11.44
CA ASP A 883 -56.96 -5.30 -11.18
C ASP A 883 -58.04 -6.16 -11.86
N VAL A 884 -59.07 -5.50 -12.40
CA VAL A 884 -60.14 -6.03 -13.28
C VAL A 884 -59.77 -5.99 -14.77
N ILE A 885 -58.62 -5.39 -15.13
CA ILE A 885 -58.04 -5.44 -16.48
C ILE A 885 -57.01 -6.57 -16.52
N ALA A 886 -57.08 -7.43 -17.55
CA ALA A 886 -56.31 -8.66 -17.63
C ALA A 886 -54.82 -8.42 -17.92
N ASN A 887 -54.51 -7.45 -18.77
CA ASN A 887 -53.19 -7.25 -19.36
C ASN A 887 -52.53 -5.93 -18.93
N THR A 888 -52.77 -5.45 -17.71
CA THR A 888 -52.18 -4.17 -17.23
C THR A 888 -50.65 -4.13 -17.30
N ASP A 889 -49.95 -5.25 -17.12
CA ASP A 889 -48.51 -5.34 -17.33
C ASP A 889 -48.09 -5.20 -18.81
N GLU A 890 -48.92 -5.67 -19.76
CA GLU A 890 -48.74 -5.43 -21.20
C GLU A 890 -49.00 -3.96 -21.54
N LEU A 891 -49.90 -3.27 -20.81
CA LEU A 891 -50.19 -1.84 -21.01
C LEU A 891 -49.12 -0.92 -20.38
N LYS A 892 -48.43 -1.34 -19.31
CA LYS A 892 -47.33 -0.56 -18.70
C LYS A 892 -46.20 -0.23 -19.67
N GLN A 893 -46.06 -0.94 -20.80
CA GLN A 893 -45.07 -0.59 -21.83
C GLN A 893 -45.30 0.80 -22.47
N PHE A 894 -46.49 1.36 -22.31
CA PHE A 894 -46.84 2.70 -22.81
C PHE A 894 -46.64 3.81 -21.76
N ASP A 895 -46.30 3.48 -20.51
CA ASP A 895 -46.05 4.48 -19.46
C ASP A 895 -44.91 5.43 -19.86
N THR A 896 -45.15 6.74 -19.75
CA THR A 896 -44.12 7.78 -19.87
C THR A 896 -43.69 8.26 -18.48
N ALA A 897 -42.60 9.03 -18.41
CA ALA A 897 -42.09 9.58 -17.15
C ALA A 897 -43.12 10.48 -16.43
N ASP A 898 -43.86 11.30 -17.21
CA ASP A 898 -44.79 12.31 -16.68
C ASP A 898 -46.26 11.84 -16.64
N LYS A 899 -46.62 10.81 -17.43
CA LYS A 899 -47.98 10.28 -17.57
C LYS A 899 -47.99 8.76 -17.73
N LYS A 900 -48.86 8.09 -16.98
CA LYS A 900 -49.03 6.63 -16.97
C LYS A 900 -50.38 6.22 -17.54
N VAL A 901 -50.51 4.97 -18.00
CA VAL A 901 -51.82 4.39 -18.30
C VAL A 901 -52.65 4.39 -17.02
N SER A 902 -53.86 4.96 -17.10
CA SER A 902 -54.74 5.13 -15.94
C SER A 902 -56.09 4.48 -16.17
N TYR A 903 -56.70 4.04 -15.07
CA TYR A 903 -57.90 3.21 -15.04
C TYR A 903 -58.92 3.88 -14.13
N ALA A 904 -60.17 4.02 -14.57
CA ALA A 904 -61.25 4.65 -13.80
C ALA A 904 -62.57 3.92 -13.99
N TRP A 905 -63.39 3.82 -12.94
CA TRP A 905 -64.74 3.24 -13.07
C TRP A 905 -65.63 4.22 -13.81
N LYS A 906 -66.03 3.86 -15.03
CA LYS A 906 -67.06 4.57 -15.81
C LYS A 906 -68.45 4.24 -15.27
N GLU A 907 -68.67 2.97 -14.95
CA GLU A 907 -69.83 2.45 -14.23
C GLU A 907 -69.35 1.45 -13.17
N LYS A 908 -69.70 1.67 -11.90
CA LYS A 908 -69.14 0.93 -10.76
C LYS A 908 -70.06 -0.22 -10.30
N PRO A 909 -69.56 -1.47 -10.15
CA PRO A 909 -70.34 -2.60 -9.63
C PRO A 909 -70.81 -2.41 -8.18
N ASN A 910 -71.90 -3.10 -7.79
CA ASN A 910 -72.34 -3.15 -6.39
C ASN A 910 -71.60 -4.24 -5.60
N PHE A 911 -70.57 -3.85 -4.86
CA PHE A 911 -69.80 -4.77 -4.02
C PHE A 911 -70.49 -5.20 -2.71
N LYS A 912 -71.72 -4.71 -2.43
CA LYS A 912 -72.50 -5.05 -1.22
C LYS A 912 -73.93 -5.47 -1.57
N PRO A 913 -74.14 -6.69 -2.10
CA PRO A 913 -75.47 -7.29 -2.17
C PRO A 913 -76.06 -7.52 -0.77
N GLY A 914 -77.40 -7.58 -0.67
CA GLY A 914 -78.08 -7.89 0.59
C GLY A 914 -78.13 -9.40 0.86
N VAL A 915 -78.44 -9.78 2.10
CA VAL A 915 -78.65 -11.19 2.48
C VAL A 915 -79.68 -11.83 1.55
N SER A 916 -79.33 -12.98 0.97
CA SER A 916 -80.16 -13.71 -0.04
C SER A 916 -80.47 -12.94 -1.36
N VAL A 917 -79.51 -12.17 -1.89
CA VAL A 917 -79.59 -11.50 -3.21
C VAL A 917 -78.62 -12.17 -4.21
N ASP A 918 -78.78 -11.95 -5.53
CA ASP A 918 -77.77 -12.39 -6.52
C ASP A 918 -76.48 -11.57 -6.39
N HIS A 919 -75.34 -12.24 -6.49
CA HIS A 919 -74.00 -11.70 -6.26
C HIS A 919 -73.21 -11.45 -7.56
N HIS A 920 -73.77 -11.70 -8.74
CA HIS A 920 -73.15 -11.37 -10.03
C HIS A 920 -73.41 -9.91 -10.40
N VAL A 921 -72.37 -9.09 -10.44
CA VAL A 921 -72.47 -7.62 -10.64
C VAL A 921 -71.55 -7.14 -11.76
N SER A 922 -72.07 -6.27 -12.63
CA SER A 922 -71.33 -5.73 -13.79
C SER A 922 -70.89 -4.29 -13.59
N GLY A 923 -69.90 -3.87 -14.39
CA GLY A 923 -69.42 -2.49 -14.46
C GLY A 923 -68.61 -2.23 -15.73
N VAL A 924 -68.14 -1.00 -15.90
CA VAL A 924 -67.36 -0.57 -17.07
C VAL A 924 -66.16 0.24 -16.61
N VAL A 925 -64.99 -0.10 -17.13
CA VAL A 925 -63.73 0.61 -16.91
C VAL A 925 -63.45 1.53 -18.09
N LEU A 926 -63.06 2.77 -17.80
CA LEU A 926 -62.42 3.67 -18.74
C LEU A 926 -60.89 3.54 -18.56
N VAL A 927 -60.19 3.13 -19.62
CA VAL A 927 -58.73 3.13 -19.68
C VAL A 927 -58.29 4.37 -20.47
N THR A 928 -57.32 5.11 -19.94
CA THR A 928 -56.78 6.33 -20.55
C THR A 928 -55.28 6.18 -20.75
N TYR A 929 -54.82 6.34 -21.98
CA TYR A 929 -53.41 6.23 -22.38
C TYR A 929 -52.67 7.59 -22.23
N PRO A 930 -51.33 7.62 -22.17
CA PRO A 930 -50.57 8.86 -21.94
C PRO A 930 -50.70 9.95 -23.01
N ASP A 931 -51.06 9.62 -24.25
CA ASP A 931 -51.40 10.63 -25.26
C ASP A 931 -52.72 11.37 -24.94
N GLY A 932 -53.61 10.74 -24.16
CA GLY A 932 -54.93 11.23 -23.77
C GLY A 932 -56.09 10.47 -24.45
N THR A 933 -55.80 9.50 -25.30
CA THR A 933 -56.80 8.63 -25.94
C THR A 933 -57.36 7.62 -24.93
N THR A 934 -58.53 7.06 -25.22
CA THR A 934 -59.28 6.23 -24.27
C THR A 934 -59.89 4.99 -24.89
N GLN A 935 -60.19 4.00 -24.03
CA GLN A 935 -60.86 2.76 -24.37
C GLN A 935 -61.83 2.36 -23.25
N ASP A 936 -63.06 2.00 -23.59
CA ASP A 936 -64.02 1.39 -22.67
C ASP A 936 -63.80 -0.13 -22.59
N VAL A 937 -63.87 -0.70 -21.38
CA VAL A 937 -63.76 -2.14 -21.12
C VAL A 937 -64.87 -2.60 -20.15
N PRO A 938 -65.89 -3.35 -20.61
CA PRO A 938 -66.93 -3.90 -19.74
C PRO A 938 -66.43 -5.12 -18.95
N VAL A 939 -66.85 -5.26 -17.69
CA VAL A 939 -66.46 -6.36 -16.78
C VAL A 939 -67.65 -6.86 -15.96
N THR A 940 -67.57 -8.11 -15.51
CA THR A 940 -68.53 -8.74 -14.58
C THR A 940 -67.75 -9.44 -13.46
N ILE A 941 -68.27 -9.35 -12.23
CA ILE A 941 -67.62 -9.78 -10.99
C ILE A 941 -68.63 -10.58 -10.16
N THR A 942 -68.22 -11.72 -9.59
CA THR A 942 -69.00 -12.44 -8.57
C THR A 942 -68.56 -11.99 -7.17
N VAL A 943 -69.52 -11.61 -6.32
CA VAL A 943 -69.27 -11.26 -4.92
C VAL A 943 -69.44 -12.50 -4.02
N GLY A 944 -68.62 -12.64 -2.98
CA GLY A 944 -68.77 -13.69 -1.97
C GLY A 944 -69.92 -13.43 -0.99
N ASP A 945 -70.27 -14.44 -0.19
CA ASP A 945 -71.32 -14.35 0.82
C ASP A 945 -70.91 -13.50 2.03
N SER A 946 -71.87 -12.89 2.72
CA SER A 946 -71.61 -12.07 3.91
C SER A 946 -71.59 -12.90 5.22
N GLN A 947 -71.06 -12.30 6.29
CA GLN A 947 -71.12 -12.89 7.63
C GLN A 947 -72.57 -13.06 8.13
N ALA A 948 -73.51 -12.21 7.70
CA ALA A 948 -74.93 -12.37 7.98
C ALA A 948 -75.58 -13.55 7.24
N ASP A 949 -75.22 -13.81 5.98
CA ASP A 949 -75.68 -15.01 5.26
C ASP A 949 -75.20 -16.28 5.97
N ALA A 950 -73.92 -16.30 6.36
CA ALA A 950 -73.30 -17.41 7.09
C ALA A 950 -73.84 -17.59 8.53
N PHE A 951 -74.41 -16.54 9.15
CA PHE A 951 -75.06 -16.61 10.45
C PHE A 951 -76.52 -17.07 10.34
N ALA A 952 -77.28 -16.58 9.35
CA ALA A 952 -78.67 -16.96 9.11
C ALA A 952 -78.84 -18.46 8.77
N ALA A 953 -77.78 -19.11 8.28
CA ALA A 953 -77.74 -20.54 8.00
C ALA A 953 -77.44 -21.45 9.22
N LYS A 954 -77.30 -20.91 10.44
CA LYS A 954 -76.94 -21.69 11.65
C LYS A 954 -78.15 -21.99 12.55
N GLU A 955 -78.24 -23.23 12.99
CA GLU A 955 -79.19 -23.68 14.03
C GLU A 955 -78.84 -23.09 15.40
N ALA A 956 -79.85 -22.64 16.15
CA ALA A 956 -79.79 -22.17 17.55
C ALA A 956 -78.74 -21.08 17.88
N THR A 957 -79.06 -19.83 17.56
CA THR A 957 -78.14 -18.66 17.71
C THR A 957 -78.29 -17.84 18.99
N THR A 958 -79.27 -18.10 19.86
CA THR A 958 -79.53 -17.29 21.08
C THR A 958 -79.67 -18.12 22.37
N GLN A 959 -79.51 -17.44 23.52
CA GLN A 959 -79.49 -18.02 24.87
C GLN A 959 -80.12 -17.08 25.92
N LYS A 960 -80.50 -17.63 27.09
CA LYS A 960 -81.14 -16.87 28.17
C LYS A 960 -80.16 -15.99 28.95
N ILE A 961 -80.60 -14.78 29.28
CA ILE A 961 -79.94 -13.84 30.21
C ILE A 961 -80.69 -13.83 31.56
N THR A 962 -79.98 -13.75 32.69
CA THR A 962 -80.57 -13.49 34.03
C THR A 962 -79.85 -12.31 34.68
N VAL A 963 -80.61 -11.40 35.31
CA VAL A 963 -80.14 -10.11 35.85
C VAL A 963 -80.74 -9.79 37.23
N HIS A 964 -80.14 -8.84 37.96
CA HIS A 964 -80.65 -8.34 39.23
C HIS A 964 -81.46 -7.04 39.09
N TYR A 965 -82.05 -6.60 40.21
CA TYR A 965 -82.76 -5.32 40.33
C TYR A 965 -81.97 -4.15 39.69
N GLY A 966 -82.61 -3.45 38.75
CA GLY A 966 -82.09 -2.22 38.13
C GLY A 966 -80.95 -2.40 37.12
N GLN A 967 -80.45 -3.62 36.91
CA GLN A 967 -79.34 -3.89 35.99
C GLN A 967 -79.72 -3.58 34.53
N THR A 968 -78.78 -3.07 33.73
CA THR A 968 -79.00 -2.88 32.28
C THR A 968 -78.71 -4.16 31.50
N VAL A 969 -79.65 -4.59 30.64
CA VAL A 969 -79.54 -5.84 29.87
C VAL A 969 -78.83 -5.62 28.52
N ASN A 970 -77.73 -6.33 28.29
CA ASN A 970 -76.99 -6.31 27.02
C ASN A 970 -77.42 -7.51 26.14
N PRO A 971 -77.99 -7.29 24.92
CA PRO A 971 -78.43 -8.38 24.04
C PRO A 971 -77.28 -9.29 23.60
N ASN A 972 -76.04 -8.81 23.58
CA ASN A 972 -74.90 -9.60 23.14
C ASN A 972 -74.57 -10.77 24.09
N ALA A 973 -75.03 -10.71 25.34
CA ALA A 973 -74.95 -11.82 26.30
C ALA A 973 -75.99 -12.92 26.03
N GLY A 974 -77.01 -12.62 25.24
CA GLY A 974 -78.05 -13.54 24.79
C GLY A 974 -77.79 -14.14 23.41
N LEU A 975 -76.62 -13.93 22.82
CA LEU A 975 -76.17 -14.58 21.59
C LEU A 975 -75.25 -15.76 21.93
N VAL A 976 -75.35 -16.85 21.17
CA VAL A 976 -74.41 -17.98 21.27
C VAL A 976 -73.17 -17.66 20.43
N ASP A 977 -72.00 -17.74 21.06
CA ASP A 977 -70.67 -17.41 20.48
C ASP A 977 -70.69 -16.18 19.54
N PRO A 978 -71.01 -14.97 20.04
CA PRO A 978 -71.03 -13.77 19.20
C PRO A 978 -69.67 -13.50 18.56
N THR A 979 -68.56 -13.78 19.26
CA THR A 979 -67.20 -13.52 18.76
C THR A 979 -66.83 -14.45 17.61
N GLY A 980 -67.01 -15.77 17.74
CA GLY A 980 -66.77 -16.73 16.65
C GLY A 980 -67.78 -16.64 15.51
N ASN A 981 -68.98 -16.08 15.77
CA ASN A 981 -69.94 -15.66 14.75
C ASN A 981 -69.61 -14.30 14.11
N ASN A 982 -68.48 -13.65 14.45
CA ASN A 982 -68.06 -12.34 13.94
C ASN A 982 -69.07 -11.20 14.18
N VAL A 983 -69.82 -11.25 15.29
CA VAL A 983 -70.72 -10.17 15.72
C VAL A 983 -69.89 -8.98 16.20
N LYS A 984 -70.11 -7.83 15.58
CA LYS A 984 -69.52 -6.53 15.91
C LYS A 984 -70.31 -5.77 16.97
N SER A 985 -71.64 -5.87 16.91
CA SER A 985 -72.55 -5.27 17.87
C SER A 985 -73.95 -5.87 17.75
N SER A 986 -74.71 -5.87 18.85
CA SER A 986 -76.14 -6.18 18.84
C SER A 986 -76.92 -5.18 19.69
N ALA A 987 -78.19 -4.95 19.34
CA ALA A 987 -79.07 -4.00 20.01
C ALA A 987 -80.50 -4.53 20.09
N PHE A 988 -81.13 -4.48 21.27
CA PHE A 988 -82.57 -4.74 21.41
C PHE A 988 -83.37 -3.66 20.67
N VAL A 989 -84.49 -4.05 20.05
CA VAL A 989 -85.40 -3.11 19.39
C VAL A 989 -86.13 -2.22 20.41
N THR A 990 -86.31 -2.72 21.64
CA THR A 990 -86.88 -1.98 22.79
C THR A 990 -86.13 -2.34 24.08
N PRO A 991 -85.83 -1.38 24.98
CA PRO A 991 -85.20 -1.67 26.27
C PRO A 991 -86.05 -2.58 27.19
N VAL A 992 -85.37 -3.31 28.09
CA VAL A 992 -85.97 -4.23 29.07
C VAL A 992 -86.05 -3.57 30.45
N ASP A 993 -87.18 -3.72 31.16
CA ASP A 993 -87.35 -3.28 32.56
C ASP A 993 -86.85 -4.37 33.54
N THR A 994 -86.02 -3.96 34.49
CA THR A 994 -85.37 -4.81 35.49
C THR A 994 -85.67 -4.38 36.93
N THR A 995 -86.65 -3.50 37.14
CA THR A 995 -87.06 -3.05 38.48
C THR A 995 -88.05 -3.99 39.17
N VAL A 996 -88.60 -4.97 38.45
CA VAL A 996 -89.56 -5.97 38.94
C VAL A 996 -89.15 -7.37 38.47
N ALA A 997 -89.34 -8.39 39.31
CA ALA A 997 -89.03 -9.77 38.95
C ALA A 997 -89.89 -10.27 37.76
N SER A 998 -89.24 -10.80 36.72
CA SER A 998 -89.85 -11.16 35.42
C SER A 998 -89.04 -12.26 34.71
N ASN A 999 -89.56 -12.83 33.62
CA ASN A 999 -88.89 -13.81 32.75
C ASN A 999 -89.59 -13.84 31.35
N SER A 1000 -89.04 -13.16 30.32
CA SER A 1000 -89.71 -12.97 29.00
C SER A 1000 -88.76 -12.71 27.82
N GLU A 1001 -89.24 -12.89 26.58
CA GLU A 1001 -88.47 -12.75 25.33
C GLU A 1001 -88.55 -11.33 24.71
N HIS A 1002 -87.47 -10.90 24.05
CA HIS A 1002 -87.30 -9.56 23.46
C HIS A 1002 -86.51 -9.60 22.13
N PRO A 1003 -86.94 -8.87 21.08
CA PRO A 1003 -86.29 -8.84 19.77
C PRO A 1003 -85.04 -7.95 19.72
N ALA A 1004 -84.05 -8.34 18.92
CA ALA A 1004 -82.78 -7.64 18.72
C ALA A 1004 -82.27 -7.71 17.26
N THR A 1005 -81.43 -6.74 16.89
CA THR A 1005 -80.67 -6.72 15.63
C THR A 1005 -79.20 -6.98 15.89
N VAL A 1006 -78.60 -7.87 15.11
CA VAL A 1006 -77.18 -8.24 15.10
C VAL A 1006 -76.49 -7.56 13.92
N THR A 1007 -75.27 -7.06 14.12
CA THR A 1007 -74.38 -6.47 13.10
C THR A 1007 -73.04 -7.17 13.14
N PHE A 1008 -72.50 -7.56 11.99
CA PHE A 1008 -71.27 -8.34 11.86
C PHE A 1008 -70.04 -7.46 11.55
N THR A 1009 -68.83 -8.02 11.62
CA THR A 1009 -67.59 -7.26 11.44
C THR A 1009 -67.44 -6.66 10.04
N ASP A 1010 -67.92 -7.36 9.01
CA ASP A 1010 -67.98 -6.88 7.61
C ASP A 1010 -68.98 -5.74 7.40
N GLY A 1011 -69.91 -5.55 8.35
CA GLY A 1011 -70.98 -4.56 8.33
C GLY A 1011 -72.33 -5.06 7.80
N SER A 1012 -72.47 -6.36 7.54
CA SER A 1012 -73.77 -7.01 7.30
C SER A 1012 -74.61 -7.11 8.59
N THR A 1013 -75.91 -7.42 8.48
CA THR A 1013 -76.86 -7.40 9.63
C THR A 1013 -77.94 -8.48 9.55
N ALA A 1014 -78.40 -9.00 10.69
CA ALA A 1014 -79.50 -9.98 10.80
C ALA A 1014 -80.33 -9.81 12.10
N PRO A 1015 -81.64 -10.14 12.12
CA PRO A 1015 -82.51 -10.07 13.31
C PRO A 1015 -82.55 -11.38 14.12
N VAL A 1016 -82.79 -11.30 15.44
CA VAL A 1016 -82.92 -12.44 16.39
C VAL A 1016 -83.84 -12.12 17.59
N ASP A 1017 -84.27 -13.12 18.36
CA ASP A 1017 -85.06 -12.99 19.61
C ASP A 1017 -84.35 -13.66 20.82
N ILE A 1018 -84.47 -13.06 22.02
CA ILE A 1018 -83.65 -13.39 23.22
C ILE A 1018 -84.49 -13.37 24.52
N LEU A 1019 -84.31 -14.37 25.40
CA LEU A 1019 -85.01 -14.53 26.69
C LEU A 1019 -84.27 -13.88 27.88
N VAL A 1020 -84.97 -13.18 28.79
CA VAL A 1020 -84.38 -12.42 29.92
C VAL A 1020 -85.18 -12.59 31.24
N GLU A 1021 -84.50 -12.80 32.38
CA GLU A 1021 -85.08 -12.97 33.74
C GLU A 1021 -84.50 -12.02 34.81
N VAL A 1022 -85.29 -11.63 35.82
CA VAL A 1022 -84.97 -10.56 36.80
C VAL A 1022 -85.21 -10.99 38.27
N ILE A 1023 -84.29 -10.67 39.21
CA ILE A 1023 -84.33 -11.10 40.64
C ILE A 1023 -84.04 -9.95 41.64
N VAL A 1024 -84.72 -9.93 42.80
CA VAL A 1024 -84.71 -8.82 43.81
C VAL A 1024 -84.62 -9.32 45.28
N ALA A 1025 -84.32 -8.46 46.27
CA ALA A 1025 -84.02 -8.82 47.68
C ALA A 1025 -85.20 -8.74 48.69
N THR A 1026 -85.14 -9.49 49.81
CA THR A 1026 -86.21 -9.54 50.85
C THR A 1026 -85.73 -9.66 52.33
N PRO A 1027 -86.46 -9.11 53.34
CA PRO A 1027 -86.06 -9.07 54.77
C PRO A 1027 -86.26 -10.37 55.57
N LYS A 1028 -85.65 -10.43 56.77
CA LYS A 1028 -85.73 -11.51 57.78
C LYS A 1028 -86.31 -11.01 59.11
N SER A 1029 -86.93 -11.90 59.90
CA SER A 1029 -87.81 -11.55 61.02
C SER A 1029 -87.21 -11.49 62.43
N ASP A 1030 -86.18 -12.27 62.80
CA ASP A 1030 -85.80 -12.51 64.21
C ASP A 1030 -84.26 -12.46 64.45
N ALA A 1031 -83.75 -11.60 65.35
CA ALA A 1031 -82.29 -11.43 65.60
C ALA A 1031 -81.89 -10.79 66.97
N THR A 1032 -80.62 -10.94 67.40
CA THR A 1032 -80.02 -10.37 68.64
C THR A 1032 -78.51 -9.99 68.51
N THR A 1033 -77.89 -9.30 69.49
CA THR A 1033 -76.46 -8.88 69.46
C THR A 1033 -75.82 -8.54 70.85
N PRO A 1034 -74.47 -8.38 70.97
CA PRO A 1034 -73.77 -7.90 72.18
C PRO A 1034 -73.65 -6.35 72.31
N TRP A 1035 -73.04 -5.84 73.38
CA TRP A 1035 -72.89 -4.38 73.63
C TRP A 1035 -71.70 -3.76 72.91
N GLY A 1036 -71.88 -2.52 72.48
CA GLY A 1036 -70.92 -1.80 71.65
C GLY A 1036 -70.71 -2.39 70.26
N LYS A 1037 -71.43 -3.46 69.90
CA LYS A 1037 -71.28 -4.24 68.68
C LYS A 1037 -72.57 -4.07 67.87
N VAL A 1038 -72.48 -3.57 66.64
CA VAL A 1038 -73.63 -3.54 65.72
C VAL A 1038 -73.67 -4.89 64.99
N PRO A 1039 -74.84 -5.55 64.84
CA PRO A 1039 -74.94 -6.81 64.10
C PRO A 1039 -74.76 -6.56 62.60
N GLU A 1040 -74.32 -7.57 61.86
CA GLU A 1040 -74.10 -7.44 60.43
C GLU A 1040 -75.42 -7.31 59.66
N ALA A 1041 -75.54 -6.27 58.81
CA ALA A 1041 -76.71 -6.03 57.97
C ALA A 1041 -77.07 -7.23 57.07
N LYS A 1042 -76.08 -7.94 56.51
CA LYS A 1042 -76.27 -9.16 55.69
C LYS A 1042 -77.04 -10.25 56.43
N SER A 1043 -76.90 -10.34 57.76
CA SER A 1043 -77.55 -11.37 58.58
C SER A 1043 -79.08 -11.23 58.68
N LEU A 1044 -79.63 -10.11 58.21
CA LEU A 1044 -81.04 -9.71 58.31
C LEU A 1044 -81.80 -9.69 56.97
N ILE A 1045 -81.17 -10.16 55.88
CA ILE A 1045 -81.80 -10.41 54.58
C ILE A 1045 -82.04 -11.93 54.44
N ALA A 1046 -83.17 -12.32 53.84
CA ALA A 1046 -83.63 -13.71 53.80
C ALA A 1046 -83.18 -14.48 52.55
N ASN A 1047 -83.22 -13.88 51.36
CA ASN A 1047 -82.95 -14.57 50.09
C ASN A 1047 -81.51 -14.41 49.57
N THR A 1048 -80.55 -14.14 50.45
CA THR A 1048 -79.14 -13.84 50.11
C THR A 1048 -78.48 -14.86 49.18
N ASN A 1049 -78.79 -16.16 49.31
CA ASN A 1049 -78.26 -17.20 48.42
C ASN A 1049 -78.71 -17.06 46.96
N ALA A 1050 -79.92 -16.54 46.70
CA ALA A 1050 -80.40 -16.27 45.34
C ALA A 1050 -79.80 -14.98 44.77
N LEU A 1051 -79.41 -14.04 45.64
CA LEU A 1051 -78.68 -12.82 45.24
C LEU A 1051 -77.20 -13.10 45.00
N ALA A 1052 -76.61 -14.08 45.70
CA ALA A 1052 -75.21 -14.46 45.57
C ALA A 1052 -74.83 -15.03 44.19
N GLN A 1053 -75.79 -15.37 43.31
CA GLN A 1053 -75.49 -15.66 41.90
C GLN A 1053 -74.98 -14.43 41.14
N PHE A 1054 -75.21 -13.23 41.69
CA PHE A 1054 -74.68 -11.96 41.20
C PHE A 1054 -73.44 -11.50 41.98
N ASP A 1055 -72.89 -12.28 42.93
CA ASP A 1055 -71.64 -11.92 43.61
C ASP A 1055 -70.48 -11.95 42.58
N GLN A 1056 -69.82 -10.81 42.37
CA GLN A 1056 -68.57 -10.75 41.60
C GLN A 1056 -67.38 -10.88 42.58
N SER A 1057 -66.31 -11.55 42.16
CA SER A 1057 -65.20 -11.94 43.05
C SER A 1057 -64.51 -10.76 43.78
N ASP A 1058 -64.49 -9.58 43.15
CA ASP A 1058 -63.97 -8.32 43.67
C ASP A 1058 -65.06 -7.40 44.28
N LYS A 1059 -66.34 -7.67 43.96
CA LYS A 1059 -67.51 -6.90 44.40
C LYS A 1059 -68.72 -7.82 44.62
N PRO A 1060 -68.81 -8.53 45.75
CA PRO A 1060 -70.01 -9.30 46.08
C PRO A 1060 -71.21 -8.37 46.31
N VAL A 1061 -72.44 -8.90 46.21
CA VAL A 1061 -73.64 -8.21 46.68
C VAL A 1061 -73.42 -7.89 48.15
N SER A 1062 -73.45 -6.59 48.45
CA SER A 1062 -73.08 -6.04 49.75
C SER A 1062 -74.31 -5.50 50.47
N TYR A 1063 -74.21 -5.45 51.79
CA TYR A 1063 -75.34 -5.18 52.68
C TYR A 1063 -74.87 -4.16 53.71
N ALA A 1064 -75.26 -2.91 53.50
CA ALA A 1064 -74.86 -1.78 54.32
C ALA A 1064 -76.02 -1.33 55.21
N TRP A 1065 -75.73 -0.92 56.44
CA TRP A 1065 -76.72 -0.23 57.26
C TRP A 1065 -76.90 1.21 56.76
N LYS A 1066 -78.07 1.51 56.19
CA LYS A 1066 -78.53 2.89 55.95
C LYS A 1066 -78.90 3.58 57.26
N GLN A 1067 -79.43 2.81 58.21
CA GLN A 1067 -79.71 3.24 59.58
C GLN A 1067 -79.40 2.08 60.53
N GLN A 1068 -78.42 2.27 61.42
CA GLN A 1068 -78.02 1.26 62.40
C GLN A 1068 -78.95 1.22 63.63
N PRO A 1069 -79.16 0.03 64.22
CA PRO A 1069 -79.77 -0.12 65.55
C PRO A 1069 -78.84 0.41 66.65
N ASN A 1070 -79.39 0.90 67.77
CA ASN A 1070 -78.61 1.41 68.90
C ASN A 1070 -78.06 0.26 69.77
N VAL A 1071 -76.74 0.26 70.01
CA VAL A 1071 -76.03 -0.83 70.69
C VAL A 1071 -75.10 -0.40 71.85
N LYS A 1072 -75.09 0.89 72.24
CA LYS A 1072 -74.45 1.35 73.48
C LYS A 1072 -75.46 2.07 74.39
N PRO A 1073 -76.25 1.33 75.18
CA PRO A 1073 -76.93 1.88 76.34
C PRO A 1073 -75.94 2.45 77.39
N GLU A 1074 -76.48 3.10 78.41
CA GLU A 1074 -75.71 3.57 79.58
C GLU A 1074 -75.38 2.41 80.53
N VAL A 1075 -74.19 2.40 81.13
CA VAL A 1075 -73.63 1.28 81.92
C VAL A 1075 -74.50 0.95 83.16
N GLY A 1076 -75.54 0.13 82.94
CA GLY A 1076 -76.58 -0.21 83.92
C GLY A 1076 -78.02 -0.33 83.37
N ALA A 1077 -78.28 -0.05 82.09
CA ALA A 1077 -79.63 0.06 81.50
C ALA A 1077 -80.43 -1.24 81.30
N THR A 1078 -81.74 -1.12 80.99
CA THR A 1078 -82.73 -2.22 81.02
C THR A 1078 -83.43 -2.57 79.69
N ASP A 1079 -83.82 -1.61 78.84
CA ASP A 1079 -84.40 -1.88 77.51
C ASP A 1079 -83.31 -1.89 76.43
N ARG A 1080 -83.46 -2.78 75.43
CA ARG A 1080 -82.37 -3.25 74.57
C ARG A 1080 -82.78 -3.59 73.12
N ASN A 1081 -84.01 -3.33 72.68
CA ASN A 1081 -84.49 -3.68 71.33
C ASN A 1081 -84.49 -2.47 70.37
N ALA A 1082 -84.11 -2.66 69.10
CA ALA A 1082 -83.89 -1.58 68.14
C ALA A 1082 -84.23 -1.96 66.68
N THR A 1083 -84.53 -0.96 65.85
CA THR A 1083 -84.89 -1.10 64.43
C THR A 1083 -83.80 -0.52 63.52
N GLY A 1084 -83.83 -0.82 62.22
CA GLY A 1084 -82.89 -0.26 61.24
C GLY A 1084 -83.23 -0.58 59.78
N ILE A 1085 -82.44 -0.03 58.85
CA ILE A 1085 -82.63 -0.18 57.40
C ILE A 1085 -81.32 -0.65 56.76
N VAL A 1086 -81.40 -1.70 55.95
CA VAL A 1086 -80.32 -2.27 55.15
C VAL A 1086 -80.48 -1.84 53.70
N THR A 1087 -79.45 -1.20 53.13
CA THR A 1087 -79.30 -1.06 51.68
C THR A 1087 -78.56 -2.30 51.16
N VAL A 1088 -79.19 -3.02 50.25
CA VAL A 1088 -78.57 -4.06 49.42
C VAL A 1088 -77.98 -3.38 48.20
N THR A 1089 -76.69 -3.56 47.96
CA THR A 1089 -75.96 -2.95 46.83
C THR A 1089 -75.38 -4.06 45.95
N TYR A 1090 -75.76 -4.08 44.68
CA TYR A 1090 -75.28 -5.03 43.68
C TYR A 1090 -73.93 -4.57 43.08
N PRO A 1091 -73.17 -5.43 42.36
CA PRO A 1091 -71.80 -5.13 41.95
C PRO A 1091 -71.66 -3.94 40.99
N ASP A 1092 -72.70 -3.64 40.22
CA ASP A 1092 -72.76 -2.50 39.29
C ASP A 1092 -73.05 -1.16 39.99
N GLY A 1093 -73.34 -1.17 41.30
CA GLY A 1093 -73.67 0.01 42.11
C GLY A 1093 -75.17 0.33 42.22
N THR A 1094 -76.05 -0.46 41.60
CA THR A 1094 -77.51 -0.40 41.84
C THR A 1094 -77.86 -0.80 43.27
N THR A 1095 -78.91 -0.20 43.83
CA THR A 1095 -79.27 -0.34 45.25
C THR A 1095 -80.75 -0.59 45.49
N GLN A 1096 -81.07 -1.39 46.52
CA GLN A 1096 -82.42 -1.66 47.01
C GLN A 1096 -82.45 -1.54 48.54
N ASP A 1097 -83.34 -0.71 49.10
CA ASP A 1097 -83.50 -0.54 50.56
C ASP A 1097 -84.53 -1.52 51.16
N VAL A 1098 -84.24 -2.03 52.37
CA VAL A 1098 -84.99 -3.07 53.09
C VAL A 1098 -84.97 -2.84 54.62
N GLU A 1099 -86.07 -3.07 55.35
CA GLU A 1099 -86.25 -2.70 56.78
C GLU A 1099 -86.22 -3.92 57.75
N VAL A 1100 -85.59 -3.81 58.95
CA VAL A 1100 -85.19 -4.93 59.85
C VAL A 1100 -85.04 -4.56 61.37
N ASN A 1101 -84.90 -5.53 62.32
CA ASN A 1101 -84.94 -5.33 63.81
C ASN A 1101 -83.97 -6.24 64.67
N VAL A 1102 -83.48 -5.84 65.88
CA VAL A 1102 -82.45 -6.56 66.71
C VAL A 1102 -82.24 -6.13 68.22
N LEU A 1103 -81.29 -6.75 69.01
CA LEU A 1103 -81.03 -6.64 70.49
C LEU A 1103 -79.51 -6.42 70.94
N VAL A 1104 -79.14 -6.27 72.25
CA VAL A 1104 -77.78 -5.79 72.82
C VAL A 1104 -77.29 -6.44 74.19
N ASP A 1105 -75.98 -6.45 74.64
CA ASP A 1105 -75.47 -7.05 75.95
C ASP A 1105 -74.35 -6.37 76.89
N LYS A 1106 -73.00 -6.66 76.92
CA LYS A 1106 -71.97 -6.08 77.92
C LYS A 1106 -70.45 -5.72 77.54
N SER A 1107 -69.61 -5.14 78.47
CA SER A 1107 -68.22 -4.50 78.32
C SER A 1107 -67.15 -4.63 79.50
N ASP A 1108 -65.97 -3.90 79.51
CA ASP A 1108 -64.61 -4.39 79.99
C ASP A 1108 -63.59 -3.59 80.94
N ALA A 1109 -63.59 -2.24 81.08
CA ALA A 1109 -62.42 -1.38 81.45
C ALA A 1109 -61.79 -1.41 82.89
N ASP A 1110 -61.66 -2.56 83.56
CA ASP A 1110 -61.39 -2.64 85.01
C ASP A 1110 -59.95 -3.29 85.40
N THR A 1111 -58.67 -2.73 85.14
CA THR A 1111 -57.26 -3.44 85.18
C THR A 1111 -55.78 -2.91 85.72
N TYR A 1112 -54.57 -2.82 84.99
CA TYR A 1112 -53.05 -3.16 85.34
C TYR A 1112 -51.76 -2.14 85.55
N THR A 1113 -50.39 -2.48 85.31
CA THR A 1113 -49.03 -1.70 85.61
C THR A 1113 -47.53 -2.15 85.02
N PRO A 1114 -46.38 -1.32 84.81
CA PRO A 1114 -44.98 -1.60 84.12
C PRO A 1114 -43.48 -1.22 84.71
N ASN A 1115 -42.25 -1.42 84.03
CA ASN A 1115 -40.75 -1.23 84.48
C ASN A 1115 -39.47 -1.02 83.43
N GLY A 1116 -38.14 -0.67 83.78
CA GLY A 1116 -36.92 -0.34 82.84
C GLY A 1116 -35.30 -0.43 83.12
N GLN A 1117 -34.32 0.09 82.25
CA GLN A 1117 -32.77 -0.19 82.12
C GLN A 1117 -31.57 0.88 81.67
N GLU A 1118 -30.54 0.72 80.70
CA GLU A 1118 -29.15 1.48 80.54
C GLU A 1118 -28.28 1.55 79.14
N VAL A 1119 -27.27 2.50 78.83
CA VAL A 1119 -26.43 2.72 77.52
C VAL A 1119 -24.89 3.34 77.53
N LYS A 1120 -24.11 3.46 76.39
CA LYS A 1120 -22.74 4.15 76.16
C LYS A 1120 -22.42 4.74 74.70
N THR A 1121 -21.45 5.68 74.48
CA THR A 1121 -20.98 6.24 73.14
C THR A 1121 -19.59 7.00 73.14
N PRO A 1122 -18.98 7.54 72.03
CA PRO A 1122 -17.78 8.43 72.05
C PRO A 1122 -18.10 9.96 71.94
N VAL A 1123 -17.11 10.87 72.06
CA VAL A 1123 -17.34 12.34 72.03
C VAL A 1123 -18.05 12.78 70.73
N GLY A 1124 -19.29 13.25 70.87
CA GLY A 1124 -20.15 13.67 69.76
C GLY A 1124 -21.18 12.63 69.26
N GLY A 1125 -21.22 11.40 69.81
CA GLY A 1125 -22.18 10.34 69.43
C GLY A 1125 -23.58 10.45 70.06
N THR A 1126 -24.46 9.46 69.87
CA THR A 1126 -25.88 9.48 70.31
C THR A 1126 -26.39 8.10 70.82
N PRO A 1127 -27.23 8.02 71.88
CA PRO A 1127 -27.79 6.77 72.45
C PRO A 1127 -29.29 6.51 72.14
N ASP A 1128 -29.81 5.33 72.54
CA ASP A 1128 -31.16 4.79 72.25
C ASP A 1128 -32.05 4.56 73.51
N ALA A 1129 -33.37 4.37 73.33
CA ALA A 1129 -34.44 4.39 74.34
C ALA A 1129 -35.02 3.03 74.76
N THR A 1130 -35.31 2.12 73.80
CA THR A 1130 -35.99 0.85 74.10
C THR A 1130 -35.04 -0.18 74.71
N ALA A 1131 -33.73 0.01 74.52
CA ALA A 1131 -32.66 -0.53 75.37
C ALA A 1131 -32.85 -0.23 76.88
N GLY A 1132 -33.79 0.66 77.22
CA GLY A 1132 -34.13 1.16 78.54
C GLY A 1132 -35.43 0.64 79.18
N ILE A 1133 -36.09 -0.40 78.66
CA ILE A 1133 -37.32 -0.98 79.25
C ILE A 1133 -37.23 -2.50 79.46
N ALA A 1134 -37.83 -3.01 80.55
CA ALA A 1134 -37.55 -4.37 81.07
C ALA A 1134 -38.71 -5.39 80.94
N ASN A 1135 -39.91 -5.11 81.50
CA ASN A 1135 -41.00 -6.12 81.58
C ASN A 1135 -42.17 -5.93 80.58
N LEU A 1136 -41.94 -5.20 79.49
CA LEU A 1136 -43.01 -4.73 78.58
C LEU A 1136 -43.88 -5.85 77.97
N GLY A 1137 -43.42 -7.11 77.98
CA GLY A 1137 -44.13 -8.27 77.43
C GLY A 1137 -45.22 -8.90 78.31
N GLU A 1138 -45.52 -8.36 79.50
CA GLU A 1138 -46.47 -9.00 80.46
C GLU A 1138 -47.89 -8.40 80.45
N LEU A 1139 -48.08 -7.21 79.88
CA LEU A 1139 -49.36 -6.48 79.89
C LEU A 1139 -50.27 -6.88 78.71
N PRO A 1140 -51.58 -6.53 78.73
CA PRO A 1140 -52.51 -6.84 77.63
C PRO A 1140 -51.93 -6.40 76.28
N ALA A 1141 -51.66 -7.39 75.42
CA ALA A 1141 -50.73 -7.25 74.30
C ALA A 1141 -51.08 -6.06 73.41
N GLY A 1142 -50.15 -5.10 73.32
CA GLY A 1142 -50.39 -3.76 72.74
C GLY A 1142 -49.74 -2.62 73.52
N THR A 1143 -49.19 -2.88 74.72
CA THR A 1143 -48.49 -1.91 75.55
C THR A 1143 -47.09 -1.52 75.01
N THR A 1144 -46.68 -0.26 75.20
CA THR A 1144 -45.57 0.41 74.47
C THR A 1144 -44.60 1.18 75.39
N ALA A 1145 -43.50 1.70 74.80
CA ALA A 1145 -42.44 2.48 75.46
C ALA A 1145 -41.68 3.41 74.49
N THR A 1146 -41.37 4.65 74.89
CA THR A 1146 -40.60 5.65 74.11
C THR A 1146 -39.84 6.64 75.02
N TRP A 1147 -38.69 7.20 74.59
CA TRP A 1147 -38.10 8.37 75.28
C TRP A 1147 -39.06 9.56 75.34
N LYS A 1148 -39.00 10.30 76.45
CA LYS A 1148 -39.64 11.59 76.64
C LYS A 1148 -38.75 12.75 76.12
N GLU A 1149 -37.43 12.70 76.36
CA GLU A 1149 -36.44 13.72 75.92
C GLU A 1149 -35.01 13.11 75.65
N PRO A 1150 -34.08 13.80 74.94
CA PRO A 1150 -32.78 13.26 74.48
C PRO A 1150 -31.53 13.64 75.33
N VAL A 1151 -30.35 13.08 74.99
CA VAL A 1151 -29.11 13.11 75.83
C VAL A 1151 -27.88 13.74 75.12
N ASP A 1152 -27.04 14.50 75.84
CA ASP A 1152 -25.85 15.24 75.33
C ASP A 1152 -24.48 14.52 75.52
N THR A 1153 -23.58 14.68 74.55
CA THR A 1153 -22.32 13.90 74.42
C THR A 1153 -21.09 14.71 73.96
N LYS A 1154 -21.15 16.04 73.94
CA LYS A 1154 -20.08 16.88 73.33
C LYS A 1154 -18.80 17.02 74.15
N THR A 1155 -18.75 16.43 75.34
CA THR A 1155 -17.56 16.36 76.22
C THR A 1155 -17.48 14.96 76.86
N PRO A 1156 -16.26 14.43 77.13
CA PRO A 1156 -16.09 13.10 77.74
C PRO A 1156 -16.71 13.04 79.17
N GLY A 1157 -17.49 11.99 79.49
CA GLY A 1157 -18.36 11.96 80.68
C GLY A 1157 -19.44 10.84 80.76
N HIS A 1158 -20.55 11.08 81.48
CA HIS A 1158 -21.72 10.18 81.76
C HIS A 1158 -23.05 11.00 81.94
N LYS A 1159 -24.27 10.43 81.69
CA LYS A 1159 -25.62 11.13 81.52
C LYS A 1159 -26.90 10.22 81.78
N GLU A 1160 -28.19 10.69 81.64
CA GLU A 1160 -29.51 9.95 81.92
C GLU A 1160 -30.82 10.39 81.10
N GLY A 1161 -32.01 9.69 81.18
CA GLY A 1161 -33.34 9.89 80.44
C GLY A 1161 -34.66 9.11 80.92
N THR A 1162 -35.88 9.23 80.26
CA THR A 1162 -37.30 8.92 80.79
C THR A 1162 -38.39 8.34 79.78
N VAL A 1163 -39.47 7.59 80.18
CA VAL A 1163 -40.41 6.71 79.33
C VAL A 1163 -41.98 6.69 79.62
N VAL A 1164 -42.89 6.11 78.76
CA VAL A 1164 -44.43 6.10 78.77
C VAL A 1164 -45.14 4.75 78.29
N VAL A 1165 -46.42 4.40 78.65
CA VAL A 1165 -47.19 3.09 78.47
C VAL A 1165 -48.72 3.20 78.07
N THR A 1166 -49.43 2.15 77.56
CA THR A 1166 -50.89 2.15 77.11
C THR A 1166 -51.67 0.77 77.08
N TYR A 1167 -53.03 0.75 77.12
CA TYR A 1167 -53.98 -0.43 77.09
C TYR A 1167 -54.92 -0.59 75.84
N PRO A 1168 -55.54 -1.77 75.58
CA PRO A 1168 -56.28 -2.07 74.33
C PRO A 1168 -57.73 -1.55 74.19
N ASP A 1169 -58.52 -1.37 75.25
CA ASP A 1169 -59.83 -0.71 75.16
C ASP A 1169 -59.74 0.83 75.42
N GLY A 1170 -58.79 1.27 76.28
CA GLY A 1170 -57.89 2.45 76.08
C GLY A 1170 -57.49 3.38 77.28
N THR A 1171 -56.29 3.24 77.93
CA THR A 1171 -55.64 4.13 79.02
C THR A 1171 -54.07 4.00 79.14
N THR A 1172 -53.29 4.70 80.05
CA THR A 1172 -51.79 4.99 79.96
C THR A 1172 -50.86 5.18 81.25
N GLU A 1173 -49.50 4.96 81.24
CA GLU A 1173 -48.48 5.04 82.40
C GLU A 1173 -46.97 5.47 82.05
N GLU A 1174 -45.88 5.44 82.93
CA GLU A 1174 -44.45 6.01 82.70
C GLU A 1174 -43.15 5.38 83.43
N VAL A 1175 -41.85 5.61 82.99
CA VAL A 1175 -40.51 5.02 83.53
C VAL A 1175 -39.12 5.82 83.30
N THR A 1176 -37.84 5.33 83.56
CA THR A 1176 -36.48 6.10 83.61
C THR A 1176 -35.10 5.30 83.45
N VAL A 1177 -33.92 5.88 83.00
CA VAL A 1177 -32.60 5.22 82.51
C VAL A 1177 -31.20 6.04 82.45
N PRO A 1178 -29.93 5.46 82.46
CA PRO A 1178 -28.54 6.11 82.29
C PRO A 1178 -27.58 5.88 81.01
N VAL A 1179 -26.44 6.64 80.82
CA VAL A 1179 -25.47 6.72 79.61
C VAL A 1179 -23.93 7.14 79.84
N LYS A 1180 -22.95 7.09 78.84
CA LYS A 1180 -21.44 7.39 78.85
C LYS A 1180 -20.73 8.01 77.55
N VAL A 1181 -19.51 8.67 77.61
CA VAL A 1181 -18.67 9.35 76.51
C VAL A 1181 -17.08 9.36 76.65
N GLY A 1182 -16.21 9.39 75.57
CA GLY A 1182 -14.69 9.49 75.59
C GLY A 1182 -13.91 9.82 74.24
N THR A 1183 -12.55 9.98 74.22
CA THR A 1183 -11.68 10.13 72.98
C THR A 1183 -10.75 8.94 72.70
N ASP A 1184 -10.31 8.71 71.47
CA ASP A 1184 -9.63 7.47 71.04
C ASP A 1184 -8.34 7.13 71.82
N ALA A 1185 -7.41 8.06 72.04
CA ALA A 1185 -6.21 7.78 72.84
C ALA A 1185 -6.51 7.64 74.35
N ASP A 1186 -7.69 8.07 74.81
CA ASP A 1186 -8.20 7.80 76.16
C ASP A 1186 -8.98 6.46 76.25
N ILE A 1187 -9.32 5.86 75.10
CA ILE A 1187 -10.11 4.61 74.99
C ILE A 1187 -9.22 3.42 74.57
N TYR A 1188 -8.12 3.63 73.84
CA TYR A 1188 -7.27 2.60 73.22
C TYR A 1188 -5.75 2.80 73.49
N THR A 1189 -4.89 1.77 73.36
CA THR A 1189 -3.44 1.84 73.72
C THR A 1189 -2.56 0.80 72.97
N PRO A 1190 -1.29 1.08 72.57
CA PRO A 1190 -0.48 0.21 71.68
C PRO A 1190 0.61 -0.64 72.37
N ASN A 1191 1.02 -1.76 71.75
CA ASN A 1191 2.02 -2.75 72.27
C ASN A 1191 3.04 -3.21 71.19
N GLY A 1192 4.30 -3.54 71.55
CA GLY A 1192 5.41 -3.84 70.60
C GLY A 1192 6.20 -5.16 70.77
N GLN A 1193 7.06 -5.51 69.79
CA GLN A 1193 7.72 -6.84 69.62
C GLN A 1193 9.07 -6.84 68.82
N GLU A 1194 9.77 -8.00 68.73
CA GLU A 1194 11.10 -8.21 68.09
C GLU A 1194 11.05 -8.46 66.55
N VAL A 1195 12.09 -8.04 65.80
CA VAL A 1195 12.27 -8.24 64.35
C VAL A 1195 13.64 -8.88 64.01
N LYS A 1196 13.74 -9.67 62.92
CA LYS A 1196 14.98 -10.39 62.48
C LYS A 1196 15.30 -10.15 61.00
N THR A 1197 16.58 -10.13 60.64
CA THR A 1197 17.07 -9.93 59.25
C THR A 1197 18.45 -10.58 59.02
N PRO A 1198 18.88 -10.94 57.79
CA PRO A 1198 20.18 -11.54 57.52
C PRO A 1198 21.38 -10.59 57.73
N VAL A 1199 22.59 -11.17 57.80
CA VAL A 1199 23.85 -10.41 57.86
C VAL A 1199 24.01 -9.56 56.60
N GLY A 1200 24.14 -8.25 56.77
CA GLY A 1200 24.19 -7.27 55.68
C GLY A 1200 22.83 -6.81 55.13
N GLY A 1201 21.71 -7.33 55.64
CA GLY A 1201 20.36 -6.88 55.28
C GLY A 1201 19.86 -5.68 56.11
N THR A 1202 18.62 -5.24 55.88
CA THR A 1202 17.96 -4.14 56.62
C THR A 1202 16.60 -4.63 57.17
N PRO A 1203 16.19 -4.30 58.42
CA PRO A 1203 14.91 -4.71 59.00
C PRO A 1203 13.80 -3.66 58.85
N ASP A 1204 12.52 -4.08 58.82
CA ASP A 1204 11.34 -3.19 58.85
C ASP A 1204 10.83 -2.91 60.28
N ALA A 1205 10.16 -1.76 60.46
CA ALA A 1205 9.65 -1.24 61.72
C ALA A 1205 8.19 -1.60 62.00
N THR A 1206 7.35 -1.77 60.97
CA THR A 1206 5.90 -2.00 61.16
C THR A 1206 5.64 -3.34 61.85
N ALA A 1207 6.47 -4.34 61.53
CA ALA A 1207 6.55 -5.63 62.22
C ALA A 1207 6.81 -5.52 63.74
N GLY A 1208 7.25 -4.37 64.25
CA GLY A 1208 7.52 -4.12 65.66
C GLY A 1208 6.30 -3.82 66.55
N ILE A 1209 5.07 -3.80 66.02
CA ILE A 1209 3.83 -3.49 66.77
C ILE A 1209 2.80 -4.62 66.64
N ALA A 1210 2.14 -4.99 67.75
CA ALA A 1210 1.34 -6.22 67.85
C ALA A 1210 -0.18 -6.01 67.69
N ASN A 1211 -0.81 -5.09 68.44
CA ASN A 1211 -2.27 -4.92 68.45
C ASN A 1211 -2.78 -3.86 67.45
N LEU A 1212 -2.04 -3.59 66.37
CA LEU A 1212 -2.28 -2.48 65.43
C LEU A 1212 -3.68 -2.48 64.79
N GLY A 1213 -4.35 -3.65 64.71
CA GLY A 1213 -5.71 -3.79 64.16
C GLY A 1213 -6.87 -3.64 65.15
N GLU A 1214 -6.62 -3.58 66.47
CA GLU A 1214 -7.62 -3.21 67.49
C GLU A 1214 -7.63 -1.70 67.78
N LEU A 1215 -6.67 -0.99 67.18
CA LEU A 1215 -6.53 0.46 67.26
C LEU A 1215 -7.33 1.14 66.14
N PRO A 1216 -7.66 2.45 66.26
CA PRO A 1216 -8.29 3.22 65.20
C PRO A 1216 -7.55 3.10 63.85
N ALA A 1217 -8.34 2.86 62.80
CA ALA A 1217 -7.82 2.58 61.46
C ALA A 1217 -7.10 3.80 60.86
N GLY A 1218 -5.86 3.59 60.38
CA GLY A 1218 -4.98 4.63 59.85
C GLY A 1218 -3.67 4.82 60.63
N THR A 1219 -3.52 4.15 61.78
CA THR A 1219 -2.32 4.20 62.63
C THR A 1219 -1.05 3.71 61.90
N THR A 1220 0.08 4.42 62.02
CA THR A 1220 1.36 4.15 61.30
C THR A 1220 2.58 3.99 62.22
N ALA A 1221 3.69 3.39 61.74
CA ALA A 1221 4.90 3.14 62.53
C ALA A 1221 6.24 3.13 61.76
N THR A 1222 7.35 3.62 62.35
CA THR A 1222 8.69 3.73 61.72
C THR A 1222 9.88 3.56 62.70
N TRP A 1223 11.06 3.14 62.20
CA TRP A 1223 12.32 3.04 62.97
C TRP A 1223 12.94 4.41 63.24
N LYS A 1224 13.60 4.56 64.39
CA LYS A 1224 14.27 5.81 64.80
C LYS A 1224 15.68 6.02 64.23
N GLU A 1225 16.52 4.98 64.14
CA GLU A 1225 17.88 5.02 63.57
C GLU A 1225 18.21 3.70 62.84
N PRO A 1226 19.15 3.67 61.86
CA PRO A 1226 19.48 2.46 61.11
C PRO A 1226 20.23 1.40 61.91
N VAL A 1227 19.81 0.14 61.80
CA VAL A 1227 20.39 -0.99 62.53
C VAL A 1227 21.58 -1.59 61.75
N ASP A 1228 22.78 -1.64 62.34
CA ASP A 1228 23.95 -2.29 61.71
C ASP A 1228 23.86 -3.82 61.75
N THR A 1229 23.83 -4.44 60.57
CA THR A 1229 23.72 -5.89 60.38
C THR A 1229 24.99 -6.53 59.80
N LYS A 1230 26.10 -5.79 59.62
CA LYS A 1230 27.32 -6.29 58.94
C LYS A 1230 28.04 -7.42 59.69
N THR A 1231 27.60 -7.73 60.90
CA THR A 1231 28.09 -8.82 61.76
C THR A 1231 26.91 -9.58 62.36
N PRO A 1232 26.92 -10.93 62.38
CA PRO A 1232 25.83 -11.71 62.96
C PRO A 1232 25.71 -11.53 64.48
N GLY A 1233 24.50 -11.25 64.95
CA GLY A 1233 24.14 -11.07 66.35
C GLY A 1233 22.80 -10.32 66.49
N HIS A 1234 22.22 -10.28 67.69
CA HIS A 1234 21.08 -9.38 67.96
C HIS A 1234 21.57 -7.93 68.03
N LYS A 1235 20.70 -7.00 67.64
CA LYS A 1235 20.94 -5.56 67.55
C LYS A 1235 19.66 -4.85 68.00
N GLU A 1236 19.78 -3.83 68.86
CA GLU A 1236 18.63 -3.11 69.41
C GLU A 1236 18.14 -1.98 68.49
N GLY A 1237 16.86 -1.62 68.61
CA GLY A 1237 16.20 -0.58 67.81
C GLY A 1237 14.98 0.02 68.52
N THR A 1238 14.32 1.02 67.93
CA THR A 1238 13.13 1.66 68.52
C THR A 1238 12.16 2.14 67.46
N VAL A 1239 10.87 1.83 67.64
CA VAL A 1239 9.76 2.18 66.76
C VAL A 1239 8.93 3.32 67.37
N VAL A 1240 8.42 4.22 66.54
CA VAL A 1240 7.42 5.26 66.92
C VAL A 1240 6.07 4.91 66.30
N VAL A 1241 4.95 5.16 67.01
CA VAL A 1241 3.58 4.89 66.53
C VAL A 1241 2.77 6.19 66.52
N THR A 1242 2.01 6.41 65.45
CA THR A 1242 1.19 7.61 65.24
C THR A 1242 -0.25 7.22 64.90
N TYR A 1243 -1.22 7.64 65.72
CA TYR A 1243 -2.66 7.49 65.50
C TYR A 1243 -3.19 8.46 64.41
N PRO A 1244 -4.40 8.23 63.86
CA PRO A 1244 -5.02 9.10 62.84
C PRO A 1244 -5.29 10.54 63.29
#